data_AF-A0A177IEG5-F1
#
_entry.id   AF-A0A177IEG5-F1
#
_cell.length_a   1.000
_cell.length_b   1.000
_cell.length_c   1.000
_cell.angle_alpha   90.00
_cell.angle_beta   90.00
_cell.angle_gamma   90.00
#
_symmetry.space_group_name_H-M   'P 1'
#
loop_
_entity.id
_entity.type
_entity.pdbx_description
1 polymer ?
#
loop_
_entity_poly.entity_id
_entity_poly.type
_entity_poly.pdbx_seq_one_letter_code
_entity_poly.pdbx_strand_id
1 'polypeptide(L)'
;MPKRNDINHVLVIGSGPIVIGQACEFDYSGTQACRVLKEEGLRVTLINSNPATIMTDPEFADHTYVEPIEPEFIEQILIKEREEGHPIDAVLATLGGQTALNAAIQLDRAGILKKHNIELIGADIDAIERGEDRQKFKDIVESIGGESARSAVCHNMEEVHATVAELGLPVVVRPSFTMGGLGSGLAYTNEDLERIAGGGLAASPEANVLIEESILGWKEYELELMRDGDDNVVVIASIENVDALGVHTGDSVTVAPALTLTDREYQAMRDLGIDIIREVGVDTGGCNIQFAVHPENGRIIVIEMNPRVSRSSALASKATGFPIAKLAAKLAIGYTLDEVTNDITGVTPAAFEPTLDYVIVKAPRFAFEKFVGADDTLTTTMKSVGEAMGIGRNYIAGLNKVMRSLETKQEGFWTKDDEYFAEERANDLNAVLDDLRRPTEGRLYDVELALRLGGTIEQLHEASQIDPWFLAELQALVDFRTKLIEAPVLDEDLLREAKYMGLSDKQIAALRSEFAGEDGVRALRWSLGIRPVYKTVDTCAGEFEAQTPYHYSAYELDPAAESEVEAQTEREKVIILGSGPNRIGQGIEFDYSCVHAALELSDKGYETVMVNCNPETVSTDYDTADRLYFEPLTFEDVMEIYHAEAESGTVAGVIVQLGGQTPLGLAQRLADAGVPVVGTSPEAINLAEDRGEFGKVLAKAELPAPEFGTAHSYEEARGVAQEIGYPVLVRPSYVLGGRGMEIVYDEAALESYIERATELNSEHPVLVDRFLDGAIEIDVDALCDGTDVYLGGVMEHIEEAGIHSGDSSCSLPPMTLGPEDIEKVRVATKALAAGIGVKGLMNVQYGLKDNQLYVIEANPRASRTVPFVSKATGVALAKAASRIMLGATIAELKEEGMLPSSYDGGSLPLEHPIAVKEAVLPFNRFRSADGSMLDTVLSPEMKSTGEVMGLADNFGAAYYKALIAGFMKMPKEGSIFVSVANRDKRNLSFPIQRLSDMGYKIFATTGTASVLRRNGIECETVKKSSEIRNGAEGRSVVDLILDREIDLVINTPDSTSGARFDGYEIRSAALEVDVPQITTVQGVTAGVQALEALRKGDFKVRALQELQHAPVN
;
A
#
# COMPACT_ATOMS: atom_id res chain seq x y z
N MET A 1 2.98 -8.73 37.49
CA MET A 1 4.28 -8.22 38.04
C MET A 1 4.62 -7.04 37.16
N PRO A 2 4.98 -5.86 37.70
CA PRO A 2 5.19 -4.69 36.85
C PRO A 2 6.40 -4.90 35.93
N LYS A 3 6.56 -3.98 34.96
CA LYS A 3 7.68 -3.85 34.03
C LYS A 3 8.99 -4.55 34.46
N ARG A 4 9.52 -5.39 33.57
CA ARG A 4 10.85 -6.03 33.67
C ARG A 4 11.96 -4.99 33.85
N ASN A 5 12.84 -5.22 34.83
CA ASN A 5 13.96 -4.33 35.17
C ASN A 5 15.30 -4.82 34.61
N ASP A 6 15.32 -6.02 34.04
CA ASP A 6 16.46 -6.62 33.35
C ASP A 6 16.60 -6.15 31.89
N ILE A 7 15.54 -5.57 31.31
CA ILE A 7 15.53 -4.97 29.99
C ILE A 7 15.63 -3.45 30.11
N ASN A 8 16.64 -2.86 29.49
CA ASN A 8 16.84 -1.40 29.43
C ASN A 8 16.86 -0.88 27.98
N HIS A 9 17.21 -1.74 27.02
CA HIS A 9 17.33 -1.38 25.61
C HIS A 9 16.72 -2.45 24.70
N VAL A 10 15.75 -2.05 23.87
CA VAL A 10 15.03 -2.94 22.94
C VAL A 10 15.32 -2.55 21.49
N LEU A 11 15.65 -3.55 20.66
CA LEU A 11 15.65 -3.42 19.20
C LEU A 11 14.29 -3.84 18.63
N VAL A 12 13.59 -2.91 18.01
CA VAL A 12 12.35 -3.19 17.25
C VAL A 12 12.72 -3.44 15.79
N ILE A 13 12.16 -4.51 15.20
CA ILE A 13 12.34 -4.83 13.77
C ILE A 13 11.04 -4.47 13.03
N GLY A 14 11.12 -3.55 12.08
CA GLY A 14 10.01 -3.16 11.20
C GLY A 14 9.75 -4.15 10.06
N SER A 15 8.79 -3.83 9.20
CA SER A 15 8.34 -4.70 8.10
C SER A 15 9.14 -4.56 6.81
N GLY A 16 9.87 -3.46 6.62
CA GLY A 16 10.48 -3.11 5.34
C GLY A 16 9.46 -2.45 4.40
N PRO A 17 9.64 -2.57 3.07
CA PRO A 17 8.77 -1.90 2.10
C PRO A 17 7.35 -2.46 2.09
N ILE A 18 6.42 -1.61 1.66
CA ILE A 18 5.02 -1.98 1.42
C ILE A 18 4.92 -2.93 0.22
N VAL A 19 4.30 -4.09 0.43
CA VAL A 19 4.00 -5.08 -0.61
C VAL A 19 2.58 -5.60 -0.45
N ILE A 20 2.00 -6.14 -1.51
CA ILE A 20 0.71 -6.86 -1.41
C ILE A 20 0.85 -7.99 -0.39
N GLY A 21 0.03 -7.92 0.66
CA GLY A 21 0.01 -8.84 1.80
C GLY A 21 0.70 -8.31 3.06
N GLN A 22 1.53 -7.28 2.97
CA GLN A 22 2.25 -6.68 4.09
C GLN A 22 2.38 -5.17 3.87
N ALA A 23 1.45 -4.40 4.43
CA ALA A 23 1.29 -2.98 4.11
C ALA A 23 1.46 -2.07 5.34
N CYS A 24 0.61 -1.05 5.47
CA CYS A 24 0.80 0.06 6.41
C CYS A 24 0.52 -0.35 7.86
N GLU A 25 -0.19 -1.47 8.08
CA GLU A 25 -0.57 -1.99 9.39
C GLU A 25 0.65 -2.16 10.33
N PHE A 26 1.84 -2.36 9.76
CA PHE A 26 3.09 -2.53 10.51
C PHE A 26 3.81 -1.22 10.80
N ASP A 27 3.58 -0.15 10.04
CA ASP A 27 4.02 1.19 10.45
C ASP A 27 3.18 1.67 11.63
N TYR A 28 1.86 1.49 11.58
CA TYR A 28 0.96 1.73 12.71
C TYR A 28 1.41 0.95 13.95
N SER A 29 1.56 -0.37 13.82
CA SER A 29 1.94 -1.23 14.94
C SER A 29 3.34 -0.90 15.50
N GLY A 30 4.31 -0.66 14.60
CA GLY A 30 5.68 -0.31 14.96
C GLY A 30 5.78 1.05 15.64
N THR A 31 5.04 2.05 15.16
CA THR A 31 4.97 3.39 15.74
C THR A 31 4.44 3.34 17.17
N GLN A 32 3.33 2.62 17.38
CA GLN A 32 2.75 2.45 18.72
C GLN A 32 3.75 1.82 19.69
N ALA A 33 4.44 0.76 19.27
CA ALA A 33 5.40 0.09 20.14
C ALA A 33 6.62 0.94 20.46
N CYS A 34 7.21 1.61 19.47
CA CYS A 34 8.34 2.51 19.69
C CYS A 34 7.99 3.60 20.71
N ARG A 35 6.82 4.25 20.55
CA ARG A 35 6.34 5.28 21.47
C ARG A 35 6.18 4.75 22.89
N VAL A 36 5.51 3.61 23.03
CA VAL A 36 5.19 3.00 24.34
C VAL A 36 6.44 2.54 25.07
N LEU A 37 7.39 1.91 24.38
CA LEU A 37 8.65 1.48 24.99
C LEU A 37 9.46 2.69 25.51
N LYS A 38 9.46 3.81 24.78
CA LYS A 38 10.10 5.06 25.23
C LYS A 38 9.37 5.70 26.42
N GLU A 39 8.04 5.73 26.42
CA GLU A 39 7.23 6.21 27.56
C GLU A 39 7.50 5.42 28.84
N GLU A 40 7.73 4.11 28.71
CA GLU A 40 8.14 3.24 29.81
C GLU A 40 9.60 3.48 30.25
N GLY A 41 10.34 4.38 29.59
CA GLY A 41 11.72 4.73 29.92
C GLY A 41 12.76 3.71 29.45
N LEU A 42 12.44 2.91 28.43
CA LEU A 42 13.42 2.06 27.74
C LEU A 42 14.10 2.86 26.62
N ARG A 43 15.36 2.52 26.37
CA ARG A 43 16.02 2.93 25.13
C ARG A 43 15.46 2.07 23.99
N VAL A 44 15.21 2.68 22.84
CA VAL A 44 14.68 1.99 21.66
C VAL A 44 15.61 2.22 20.47
N THR A 45 16.10 1.12 19.89
CA THR A 45 16.68 1.13 18.54
C THR A 45 15.67 0.52 17.58
N LEU A 46 15.50 1.13 16.40
CA LEU A 46 14.62 0.63 15.36
C LEU A 46 15.42 0.33 14.09
N ILE A 47 15.10 -0.78 13.42
CA ILE A 47 15.51 -1.02 12.03
C ILE A 47 14.28 -1.18 11.12
N ASN A 48 14.20 -0.38 10.06
CA ASN A 48 13.21 -0.53 9.00
C ASN A 48 13.71 0.14 7.70
N SER A 49 13.74 -0.57 6.58
CA SER A 49 14.25 -0.03 5.31
C SER A 49 13.31 0.94 4.61
N ASN A 50 12.04 1.03 5.01
CA ASN A 50 11.04 1.90 4.37
C ASN A 50 11.10 3.33 4.94
N PRO A 51 11.51 4.34 4.14
CA PRO A 51 11.66 5.72 4.59
C PRO A 51 10.30 6.44 4.74
N ALA A 52 9.22 5.90 4.18
CA ALA A 52 7.91 6.53 4.19
C ALA A 52 7.09 6.28 5.46
N THR A 53 7.69 5.64 6.45
CA THR A 53 7.04 5.26 7.70
C THR A 53 7.19 6.33 8.78
N ILE A 54 6.19 6.46 9.66
CA ILE A 54 6.25 7.31 10.84
C ILE A 54 7.17 6.69 11.90
N MET A 55 7.19 5.36 12.03
CA MET A 55 8.06 4.69 12.99
C MET A 55 9.55 5.02 12.76
N THR A 56 9.94 5.32 11.51
CA THR A 56 11.32 5.72 11.17
C THR A 56 11.62 7.21 11.37
N ASP A 57 10.69 8.01 11.89
CA ASP A 57 11.03 9.37 12.25
C ASP A 57 12.01 9.38 13.44
N PRO A 58 13.02 10.28 13.44
CA PRO A 58 14.05 10.30 14.48
C PRO A 58 13.54 10.46 15.91
N GLU A 59 12.32 10.98 16.09
CA GLU A 59 11.69 11.23 17.40
C GLU A 59 11.08 9.99 18.07
N PHE A 60 10.72 8.94 17.30
CA PHE A 60 10.05 7.75 17.84
C PHE A 60 11.00 6.68 18.38
N ALA A 61 12.29 6.71 18.03
CA ALA A 61 13.32 5.84 18.60
C ALA A 61 14.48 6.69 19.14
N ASP A 62 15.40 6.10 19.91
CA ASP A 62 16.66 6.76 20.27
C ASP A 62 17.64 6.69 19.10
N HIS A 63 17.70 5.55 18.41
CA HIS A 63 18.41 5.37 17.14
C HIS A 63 17.53 4.67 16.11
N THR A 64 17.45 5.24 14.92
CA THR A 64 16.64 4.74 13.82
C THR A 64 17.52 4.40 12.63
N TYR A 65 17.57 3.13 12.26
CA TYR A 65 18.33 2.63 11.13
C TYR A 65 17.40 2.36 9.93
N VAL A 66 17.52 3.20 8.90
CA VAL A 66 16.92 2.94 7.59
C VAL A 66 17.90 2.11 6.77
N GLU A 67 17.92 0.81 7.07
CA GLU A 67 18.89 -0.17 6.59
C GLU A 67 18.19 -1.45 6.14
N PRO A 68 18.81 -2.29 5.29
CA PRO A 68 18.26 -3.59 4.91
C PRO A 68 18.02 -4.49 6.12
N ILE A 69 16.86 -5.15 6.17
CA ILE A 69 16.46 -6.03 7.27
C ILE A 69 17.06 -7.43 7.07
N GLU A 70 18.38 -7.50 7.16
CA GLU A 70 19.18 -8.71 6.95
C GLU A 70 20.08 -8.95 8.16
N PRO A 71 20.40 -10.23 8.51
CA PRO A 71 21.19 -10.55 9.69
C PRO A 71 22.53 -9.81 9.77
N GLU A 72 23.19 -9.58 8.63
CA GLU A 72 24.49 -8.91 8.56
C GLU A 72 24.43 -7.42 8.94
N PHE A 73 23.33 -6.72 8.64
CA PHE A 73 23.14 -5.32 9.02
C PHE A 73 22.64 -5.20 10.46
N ILE A 74 21.75 -6.11 10.89
CA ILE A 74 21.28 -6.16 12.27
C ILE A 74 22.45 -6.44 13.22
N GLU A 75 23.33 -7.39 12.90
CA GLU A 75 24.52 -7.66 13.71
C GLU A 75 25.47 -6.44 13.80
N GLN A 76 25.61 -5.67 12.72
CA GLN A 76 26.38 -4.42 12.75
C GLN A 76 25.76 -3.39 13.71
N ILE A 77 24.43 -3.27 13.75
CA ILE A 77 23.72 -2.41 14.70
C ILE A 77 23.98 -2.88 16.14
N LEU A 78 23.84 -4.19 16.42
CA LEU A 78 24.14 -4.75 17.75
C LEU A 78 25.58 -4.48 18.19
N ILE A 79 26.54 -4.54 17.27
CA ILE A 79 27.94 -4.22 17.54
C ILE A 79 28.11 -2.73 17.84
N LYS A 80 27.55 -1.86 16.99
CA LYS A 80 27.68 -0.41 17.10
C LYS A 80 27.09 0.14 18.39
N GLU A 81 25.84 -0.21 18.71
CA GLU A 81 25.17 0.22 19.94
C GLU A 81 25.94 -0.19 21.19
N ARG A 82 26.50 -1.42 21.20
CA ARG A 82 27.35 -1.90 22.29
C ARG A 82 28.67 -1.12 22.39
N GLU A 83 29.31 -0.83 21.27
CA GLU A 83 30.56 -0.03 21.23
C GLU A 83 30.34 1.41 21.70
N GLU A 84 29.15 1.96 21.47
CA GLU A 84 28.71 3.28 21.95
C GLU A 84 28.25 3.27 23.42
N GLY A 85 28.24 2.10 24.07
CA GLY A 85 27.94 1.95 25.50
C GLY A 85 26.47 1.66 25.82
N HIS A 86 25.67 1.36 24.80
CA HIS A 86 24.24 1.06 24.90
C HIS A 86 23.94 -0.35 24.37
N PRO A 87 24.44 -1.42 25.00
CA PRO A 87 24.12 -2.78 24.54
C PRO A 87 22.60 -2.98 24.48
N ILE A 88 22.14 -3.60 23.39
CA ILE A 88 20.74 -4.02 23.26
C ILE A 88 20.54 -5.26 24.12
N ASP A 89 19.47 -5.30 24.90
CA ASP A 89 19.14 -6.42 25.80
C ASP A 89 18.16 -7.39 25.13
N ALA A 90 17.19 -6.86 24.36
CA ALA A 90 16.12 -7.63 23.77
C ALA A 90 15.76 -7.20 22.34
N VAL A 91 15.16 -8.12 21.58
CA VAL A 91 14.60 -7.89 20.24
C VAL A 91 13.09 -8.12 20.28
N LEU A 92 12.32 -7.20 19.68
CA LEU A 92 10.88 -7.34 19.46
C LEU A 92 10.61 -7.46 17.95
N ALA A 93 10.18 -8.65 17.53
CA ALA A 93 9.98 -9.00 16.11
C ALA A 93 8.52 -9.30 15.73
N THR A 94 7.60 -9.25 16.69
CA THR A 94 6.18 -9.60 16.50
C THR A 94 5.34 -8.45 15.91
N LEU A 95 5.97 -7.33 15.55
CA LEU A 95 5.32 -6.10 15.08
C LEU A 95 5.66 -5.69 13.65
N GLY A 96 6.60 -6.39 13.01
CA GLY A 96 7.09 -6.09 11.65
C GLY A 96 6.70 -7.14 10.61
N GLY A 97 5.54 -7.79 10.79
CA GLY A 97 5.03 -8.79 9.84
C GLY A 97 5.95 -9.99 9.65
N GLN A 98 5.91 -10.58 8.46
CA GLN A 98 6.70 -11.77 8.15
C GLN A 98 8.19 -11.45 8.03
N THR A 99 8.53 -10.26 7.51
CA THR A 99 9.92 -9.82 7.39
C THR A 99 10.63 -9.86 8.74
N ALA A 100 10.01 -9.31 9.79
CA ALA A 100 10.62 -9.27 11.12
C ALA A 100 10.77 -10.66 11.75
N LEU A 101 9.75 -11.52 11.64
CA LEU A 101 9.84 -12.90 12.13
C LEU A 101 10.94 -13.69 11.41
N ASN A 102 11.01 -13.59 10.08
CA ASN A 102 12.06 -14.23 9.29
C ASN A 102 13.45 -13.74 9.69
N ALA A 103 13.62 -12.43 9.92
CA ALA A 103 14.88 -11.87 10.38
C ALA A 103 15.26 -12.42 11.77
N ALA A 104 14.31 -12.50 12.71
CA ALA A 104 14.55 -13.07 14.04
C ALA A 104 14.99 -14.55 13.97
N ILE A 105 14.31 -15.37 13.17
CA ILE A 105 14.67 -16.78 12.94
C ILE A 105 16.06 -16.89 12.33
N GLN A 106 16.40 -16.05 11.35
CA GLN A 106 17.71 -16.06 10.71
C GLN A 106 18.83 -15.64 11.68
N LEU A 107 18.58 -14.66 12.55
CA LEU A 107 19.52 -14.25 13.61
C LEU A 107 19.78 -15.38 14.60
N ASP A 108 18.74 -16.11 15.01
CA ASP A 108 18.88 -17.26 15.90
C ASP A 108 19.66 -18.41 15.23
N ARG A 109 19.29 -18.78 14.00
CA ARG A 109 19.97 -19.83 13.22
C ARG A 109 21.45 -19.51 12.97
N ALA A 110 21.79 -18.24 12.77
CA ALA A 110 23.17 -17.76 12.65
C ALA A 110 23.93 -17.73 13.99
N GLY A 111 23.24 -17.93 15.12
CA GLY A 111 23.78 -17.87 16.47
C GLY A 111 24.08 -16.45 16.96
N ILE A 112 23.55 -15.42 16.28
CA ILE A 112 23.82 -14.01 16.56
C ILE A 112 23.17 -13.58 17.88
N LEU A 113 21.91 -13.95 18.12
CA LEU A 113 21.21 -13.63 19.37
C LEU A 113 22.00 -14.16 20.59
N LYS A 114 22.41 -15.43 20.53
CA LYS A 114 23.23 -16.06 21.57
C LYS A 114 24.63 -15.43 21.70
N LYS A 115 25.28 -15.09 20.58
CA LYS A 115 26.60 -14.45 20.57
C LYS A 115 26.58 -13.09 21.28
N HIS A 116 25.50 -12.35 21.14
CA HIS A 116 25.33 -11.01 21.72
C HIS A 116 24.54 -11.00 23.03
N ASN A 117 24.07 -12.15 23.51
CA ASN A 117 23.22 -12.30 24.70
C ASN A 117 21.93 -11.46 24.60
N ILE A 118 21.27 -11.57 23.46
CA ILE A 118 20.01 -10.89 23.15
C ILE A 118 18.85 -11.86 23.42
N GLU A 119 17.85 -11.38 24.16
CA GLU A 119 16.59 -12.09 24.36
C GLU A 119 15.57 -11.73 23.27
N LEU A 120 14.76 -12.68 22.81
CA LEU A 120 13.62 -12.40 21.96
C LEU A 120 12.37 -12.27 22.85
N ILE A 121 11.70 -11.12 22.79
CA ILE A 121 10.51 -10.81 23.62
C ILE A 121 9.24 -10.74 22.77
N GLY A 122 8.09 -10.95 23.41
CA GLY A 122 6.76 -11.01 22.77
C GLY A 122 6.39 -12.41 22.30
N ALA A 123 7.24 -13.04 21.48
CA ALA A 123 7.12 -14.45 21.12
C ALA A 123 8.52 -15.07 20.95
N ASP A 124 8.75 -16.24 21.57
CA ASP A 124 10.01 -16.96 21.43
C ASP A 124 10.10 -17.72 20.08
N ILE A 125 11.31 -18.18 19.74
CA ILE A 125 11.55 -18.89 18.46
C ILE A 125 10.70 -20.17 18.37
N ASP A 126 10.52 -20.90 19.47
CA ASP A 126 9.77 -22.14 19.45
C ASP A 126 8.26 -21.88 19.21
N ALA A 127 7.70 -20.80 19.77
CA ALA A 127 6.32 -20.37 19.57
C ALA A 127 6.10 -19.86 18.14
N ILE A 128 7.03 -19.08 17.60
CA ILE A 128 7.00 -18.65 16.19
C ILE A 128 7.03 -19.88 15.28
N GLU A 129 7.94 -20.82 15.51
CA GLU A 129 8.01 -22.05 14.71
C GLU A 129 6.76 -22.92 14.87
N ARG A 130 6.17 -23.01 16.07
CA ARG A 130 4.91 -23.77 16.29
C ARG A 130 3.72 -23.15 15.57
N GLY A 131 3.68 -21.82 15.43
CA GLY A 131 2.62 -21.12 14.70
C GLY A 131 2.80 -21.12 13.18
N GLU A 132 4.04 -20.96 12.70
CA GLU A 132 4.34 -20.83 11.27
C GLU A 132 4.52 -22.19 10.56
N ASP A 133 5.02 -23.22 11.26
CA ASP A 133 5.13 -24.57 10.71
C ASP A 133 3.75 -25.25 10.70
N ARG A 134 3.20 -25.39 9.49
CA ARG A 134 1.84 -25.93 9.29
C ARG A 134 1.65 -27.33 9.87
N GLN A 135 2.66 -28.20 9.83
CA GLN A 135 2.53 -29.56 10.36
C GLN A 135 2.57 -29.53 11.90
N LYS A 136 3.49 -28.76 12.50
CA LYS A 136 3.52 -28.58 13.96
C LYS A 136 2.21 -27.98 14.45
N PHE A 137 1.69 -26.96 13.76
CA PHE A 137 0.42 -26.32 14.11
C PHE A 137 -0.77 -27.29 14.03
N LYS A 138 -0.84 -28.10 12.96
CA LYS A 138 -1.87 -29.13 12.82
C LYS A 138 -1.82 -30.15 13.96
N ASP A 139 -0.62 -30.63 14.31
CA ASP A 139 -0.42 -31.57 15.42
C ASP A 139 -0.86 -30.96 16.76
N ILE A 140 -0.61 -29.65 16.97
CA ILE A 140 -1.07 -28.89 18.13
C ILE A 140 -2.60 -28.85 18.17
N VAL A 141 -3.25 -28.44 17.07
CA VAL A 141 -4.71 -28.37 16.97
C VAL A 141 -5.35 -29.73 17.27
N GLU A 142 -4.81 -30.83 16.73
CA GLU A 142 -5.30 -32.18 17.01
C GLU A 142 -5.12 -32.57 18.48
N SER A 143 -3.99 -32.19 19.10
CA SER A 143 -3.68 -32.54 20.49
C SER A 143 -4.62 -31.91 21.51
N ILE A 144 -5.15 -30.72 21.21
CA ILE A 144 -6.13 -30.00 22.04
C ILE A 144 -7.58 -30.33 21.68
N GLY A 145 -7.80 -31.23 20.72
CA GLY A 145 -9.13 -31.68 20.31
C GLY A 145 -9.84 -30.78 19.28
N GLY A 146 -9.11 -29.85 18.67
CA GLY A 146 -9.56 -29.12 17.48
C GLY A 146 -9.40 -29.96 16.21
N GLU A 147 -10.00 -29.49 15.11
CA GLU A 147 -9.89 -30.13 13.80
C GLU A 147 -9.20 -29.18 12.80
N SER A 148 -8.32 -29.73 11.96
CA SER A 148 -7.83 -29.07 10.74
C SER A 148 -8.39 -29.79 9.52
N ALA A 149 -8.33 -29.15 8.34
CA ALA A 149 -8.72 -29.80 7.09
C ALA A 149 -7.97 -31.12 6.89
N ARG A 150 -8.69 -32.18 6.47
CA ARG A 150 -8.05 -33.45 6.12
C ARG A 150 -7.04 -33.24 5.02
N SER A 151 -5.81 -33.69 5.22
CA SER A 151 -4.72 -33.42 4.30
C SER A 151 -3.61 -34.47 4.37
N ALA A 152 -2.87 -34.61 3.26
CA ALA A 152 -1.69 -35.45 3.16
C ALA A 152 -0.57 -34.78 2.35
N VAL A 153 0.66 -34.94 2.80
CA VAL A 153 1.86 -34.50 2.07
C VAL A 153 2.19 -35.54 1.00
N CYS A 154 2.31 -35.09 -0.24
CA CYS A 154 2.59 -35.90 -1.41
C CYS A 154 3.93 -35.48 -2.03
N HIS A 155 4.80 -36.44 -2.36
CA HIS A 155 6.13 -36.20 -2.92
C HIS A 155 6.21 -36.48 -4.44
N ASN A 156 5.11 -36.94 -5.03
CA ASN A 156 5.00 -37.25 -6.46
C ASN A 156 3.52 -37.25 -6.87
N MET A 157 3.27 -37.21 -8.19
CA MET A 157 1.91 -37.19 -8.71
C MET A 157 1.10 -38.47 -8.40
N GLU A 158 1.74 -39.63 -8.23
CA GLU A 158 1.01 -40.86 -7.85
C GLU A 158 0.39 -40.74 -6.46
N GLU A 159 1.15 -40.20 -5.49
CA GLU A 159 0.66 -39.90 -4.14
C GLU A 159 -0.43 -38.81 -4.16
N VAL A 160 -0.27 -37.79 -5.02
CA VAL A 160 -1.30 -36.76 -5.22
C VAL A 160 -2.61 -37.38 -5.69
N HIS A 161 -2.58 -38.21 -6.75
CA HIS A 161 -3.80 -38.85 -7.26
C HIS A 161 -4.44 -39.81 -6.24
N ALA A 162 -3.63 -40.55 -5.48
CA ALA A 162 -4.13 -41.44 -4.43
C ALA A 162 -4.86 -40.64 -3.33
N THR A 163 -4.28 -39.51 -2.91
CA THR A 163 -4.87 -38.63 -1.91
C THR A 163 -6.16 -37.98 -2.43
N VAL A 164 -6.16 -37.48 -3.66
CA VAL A 164 -7.37 -36.90 -4.28
C VAL A 164 -8.48 -37.94 -4.46
N ALA A 165 -8.15 -39.22 -4.70
CA ALA A 165 -9.14 -40.29 -4.75
C ALA A 165 -9.82 -40.54 -3.39
N GLU A 166 -9.16 -40.21 -2.27
CA GLU A 166 -9.74 -40.27 -0.93
C GLU A 166 -10.52 -39.00 -0.56
N LEU A 167 -9.97 -37.83 -0.86
CA LEU A 167 -10.54 -36.53 -0.45
C LEU A 167 -11.67 -36.06 -1.38
N GLY A 168 -11.58 -36.36 -2.68
CA GLY A 168 -12.50 -35.88 -3.72
C GLY A 168 -12.16 -34.47 -4.20
N LEU A 169 -12.43 -34.17 -5.47
CA LEU A 169 -12.31 -32.81 -6.02
C LEU A 169 -13.52 -31.93 -5.64
N PRO A 170 -13.34 -30.60 -5.48
CA PRO A 170 -12.07 -29.90 -5.57
C PRO A 170 -11.15 -30.17 -4.37
N VAL A 171 -9.84 -29.99 -4.54
CA VAL A 171 -8.84 -30.04 -3.45
C VAL A 171 -7.99 -28.77 -3.45
N VAL A 172 -7.46 -28.43 -2.29
CA VAL A 172 -6.43 -27.39 -2.17
C VAL A 172 -5.07 -28.06 -2.37
N VAL A 173 -4.24 -27.50 -3.25
CA VAL A 173 -2.84 -27.91 -3.44
C VAL A 173 -1.95 -26.80 -2.89
N ARG A 174 -1.03 -27.14 -1.99
CA ARG A 174 -0.08 -26.19 -1.39
C ARG A 174 1.33 -26.77 -1.37
N PRO A 175 2.29 -26.25 -2.16
CA PRO A 175 3.68 -26.68 -2.09
C PRO A 175 4.30 -26.28 -0.74
N SER A 176 5.17 -27.14 -0.20
CA SER A 176 5.88 -26.79 1.05
C SER A 176 7.02 -25.82 0.77
N PHE A 177 7.31 -24.96 1.75
CA PHE A 177 8.43 -24.00 1.73
C PHE A 177 8.43 -23.04 0.54
N THR A 178 7.30 -22.85 -0.14
CA THR A 178 7.11 -21.78 -1.12
C THR A 178 6.47 -20.58 -0.45
N MET A 179 6.95 -19.37 -0.77
CA MET A 179 6.40 -18.13 -0.22
C MET A 179 5.31 -17.57 -1.13
N GLY A 180 4.35 -16.84 -0.55
CA GLY A 180 3.36 -16.06 -1.30
C GLY A 180 2.40 -16.88 -2.17
N GLY A 181 2.19 -18.16 -1.86
CA GLY A 181 1.28 -19.05 -2.61
C GLY A 181 1.86 -19.55 -3.94
N LEU A 182 3.17 -19.43 -4.17
CA LEU A 182 3.81 -19.92 -5.39
C LEU A 182 3.56 -21.44 -5.54
N GLY A 183 2.88 -21.81 -6.63
CA GLY A 183 2.46 -23.18 -6.93
C GLY A 183 1.27 -23.70 -6.10
N SER A 184 0.68 -22.86 -5.23
CA SER A 184 -0.58 -23.19 -4.53
C SER A 184 -1.78 -22.88 -5.42
N GLY A 185 -2.85 -23.63 -5.26
CA GLY A 185 -4.08 -23.38 -5.99
C GLY A 185 -5.20 -24.38 -5.71
N LEU A 186 -6.37 -24.09 -6.24
CA LEU A 186 -7.54 -24.95 -6.16
C LEU A 186 -7.63 -25.81 -7.41
N ALA A 187 -7.57 -27.13 -7.24
CA ALA A 187 -7.77 -28.06 -8.32
C ALA A 187 -9.24 -28.48 -8.37
N TYR A 188 -9.98 -27.99 -9.38
CA TYR A 188 -11.38 -28.36 -9.61
C TYR A 188 -11.50 -29.58 -10.52
N THR A 189 -10.52 -29.75 -11.40
CA THR A 189 -10.43 -30.84 -12.36
C THR A 189 -9.12 -31.61 -12.21
N ASN A 190 -9.04 -32.80 -12.82
CA ASN A 190 -7.76 -33.51 -12.90
C ASN A 190 -6.72 -32.74 -13.74
N GLU A 191 -7.16 -31.93 -14.71
CA GLU A 191 -6.24 -31.09 -15.49
C GLU A 191 -5.63 -29.97 -14.63
N ASP A 192 -6.44 -29.36 -13.76
CA ASP A 192 -5.93 -28.43 -12.74
C ASP A 192 -4.97 -29.13 -11.80
N LEU A 193 -5.28 -30.35 -11.38
CA LEU A 193 -4.43 -31.12 -10.48
C LEU A 193 -3.05 -31.38 -11.07
N GLU A 194 -2.97 -31.80 -12.34
CA GLU A 194 -1.69 -32.01 -13.05
C GLU A 194 -0.89 -30.71 -13.15
N ARG A 195 -1.57 -29.61 -13.50
CA ARG A 195 -0.94 -28.29 -13.67
C ARG A 195 -0.43 -27.74 -12.33
N ILE A 196 -1.28 -27.72 -11.31
CA ILE A 196 -1.00 -27.07 -10.02
C ILE A 196 -0.08 -27.96 -9.17
N ALA A 197 -0.42 -29.24 -8.97
CA ALA A 197 0.42 -30.12 -8.16
C ALA A 197 1.73 -30.50 -8.87
N GLY A 198 1.71 -30.69 -10.19
CA GLY A 198 2.93 -30.92 -10.96
C GLY A 198 3.86 -29.71 -10.93
N GLY A 199 3.32 -28.50 -11.13
CA GLY A 199 4.06 -27.25 -10.98
C GLY A 199 4.56 -27.04 -9.56
N GLY A 200 3.73 -27.34 -8.57
CA GLY A 200 4.06 -27.25 -7.14
C GLY A 200 5.19 -28.19 -6.73
N LEU A 201 5.19 -29.43 -7.19
CA LEU A 201 6.27 -30.40 -6.96
C LEU A 201 7.58 -29.95 -7.60
N ALA A 202 7.53 -29.34 -8.79
CA ALA A 202 8.72 -28.81 -9.46
C ALA A 202 9.25 -27.54 -8.79
N ALA A 203 8.37 -26.70 -8.25
CA ALA A 203 8.71 -25.45 -7.58
C ALA A 203 9.18 -25.65 -6.13
N SER A 204 8.68 -26.70 -5.44
CA SER A 204 9.00 -26.98 -4.04
C SER A 204 10.48 -27.34 -3.86
N PRO A 205 11.23 -26.65 -2.99
CA PRO A 205 12.63 -26.99 -2.67
C PRO A 205 12.80 -28.41 -2.12
N GLU A 206 11.78 -28.92 -1.42
CA GLU A 206 11.75 -30.29 -0.89
C GLU A 206 11.00 -31.29 -1.79
N ALA A 207 10.63 -30.86 -3.01
CA ALA A 207 9.85 -31.62 -3.98
C ALA A 207 8.59 -32.29 -3.39
N ASN A 208 7.77 -31.54 -2.65
CA ASN A 208 6.54 -32.05 -2.05
C ASN A 208 5.40 -31.00 -2.07
N VAL A 209 4.16 -31.48 -2.05
CA VAL A 209 2.94 -30.68 -2.00
C VAL A 209 1.96 -31.26 -0.98
N LEU A 210 1.33 -30.42 -0.19
CA LEU A 210 0.20 -30.75 0.67
C LEU A 210 -1.09 -30.74 -0.16
N ILE A 211 -1.84 -31.83 -0.12
CA ILE A 211 -3.17 -31.95 -0.74
C ILE A 211 -4.21 -32.00 0.36
N GLU A 212 -5.23 -31.15 0.29
CA GLU A 212 -6.22 -30.99 1.35
C GLU A 212 -7.66 -31.05 0.84
N GLU A 213 -8.56 -31.50 1.71
CA GLU A 213 -9.99 -31.47 1.44
C GLU A 213 -10.44 -30.03 1.21
N SER A 214 -11.36 -29.85 0.26
CA SER A 214 -11.95 -28.53 0.05
C SER A 214 -12.98 -28.22 1.15
N ILE A 215 -12.76 -27.08 1.79
CA ILE A 215 -13.71 -26.38 2.65
C ILE A 215 -14.23 -25.11 1.95
N LEU A 216 -14.20 -25.08 0.61
CA LEU A 216 -14.69 -23.96 -0.18
C LEU A 216 -16.17 -23.68 0.11
N GLY A 217 -16.52 -22.40 0.18
CA GLY A 217 -17.88 -21.95 0.46
C GLY A 217 -18.28 -22.07 1.93
N TRP A 218 -17.41 -22.55 2.83
CA TRP A 218 -17.66 -22.46 4.26
C TRP A 218 -17.55 -21.01 4.74
N LYS A 219 -18.15 -20.72 5.89
CA LYS A 219 -18.01 -19.42 6.53
C LYS A 219 -16.60 -19.28 7.09
N GLU A 220 -16.00 -18.11 6.93
CA GLU A 220 -14.64 -17.84 7.39
C GLU A 220 -14.67 -16.76 8.49
N TYR A 221 -14.01 -17.06 9.60
CA TYR A 221 -13.96 -16.22 10.80
C TYR A 221 -12.54 -16.01 11.26
N GLU A 222 -12.29 -14.87 11.90
CA GLU A 222 -11.03 -14.56 12.54
C GLU A 222 -11.28 -14.13 13.98
N LEU A 223 -10.41 -14.57 14.90
CA LEU A 223 -10.35 -14.08 16.26
C LEU A 223 -9.01 -13.39 16.50
N GLU A 224 -9.08 -12.17 17.00
CA GLU A 224 -7.92 -11.46 17.55
C GLU A 224 -7.87 -11.73 19.04
N LEU A 225 -6.82 -12.41 19.49
CA LEU A 225 -6.60 -12.74 20.90
C LEU A 225 -5.35 -12.05 21.43
N MET A 226 -5.34 -11.83 22.74
CA MET A 226 -4.16 -11.38 23.47
C MET A 226 -3.98 -12.19 24.75
N ARG A 227 -2.73 -12.54 25.06
CA ARG A 227 -2.34 -13.28 26.25
C ARG A 227 -1.15 -12.65 26.96
N ASP A 228 -1.20 -12.66 28.29
CA ASP A 228 -0.13 -12.18 29.15
C ASP A 228 0.57 -13.28 29.97
N GLY A 229 1.64 -12.89 30.67
CA GLY A 229 2.47 -13.81 31.44
C GLY A 229 1.80 -14.43 32.68
N ASP A 230 0.63 -13.91 33.10
CA ASP A 230 -0.19 -14.47 34.19
C ASP A 230 -1.28 -15.42 33.64
N ASP A 231 -1.24 -15.74 32.34
CA ASP A 231 -2.19 -16.57 31.60
C ASP A 231 -3.60 -15.98 31.50
N ASN A 232 -3.74 -14.65 31.63
CA ASN A 232 -4.95 -13.98 31.23
C ASN A 232 -5.05 -14.01 29.69
N VAL A 233 -6.23 -14.32 29.17
CA VAL A 233 -6.50 -14.32 27.73
C VAL A 233 -7.79 -13.58 27.47
N VAL A 234 -7.76 -12.65 26.50
CA VAL A 234 -8.91 -11.87 26.07
C VAL A 234 -9.10 -11.99 24.56
N VAL A 235 -10.35 -12.06 24.12
CA VAL A 235 -10.72 -11.90 22.71
C VAL A 235 -11.01 -10.43 22.45
N ILE A 236 -10.20 -9.79 21.62
CA ILE A 236 -10.32 -8.37 21.31
C ILE A 236 -11.40 -8.13 20.25
N ALA A 237 -11.42 -8.95 19.21
CA ALA A 237 -12.40 -8.85 18.14
C ALA A 237 -12.69 -10.22 17.53
N SER A 238 -13.91 -10.35 17.03
CA SER A 238 -14.30 -11.41 16.11
C SER A 238 -14.68 -10.81 14.77
N ILE A 239 -14.09 -11.32 13.71
CA ILE A 239 -14.31 -10.85 12.34
C ILE A 239 -15.01 -11.97 11.58
N GLU A 240 -16.06 -11.65 10.84
CA GLU A 240 -16.76 -12.55 9.93
C GLU A 240 -16.52 -12.09 8.49
N ASN A 241 -16.12 -13.02 7.63
CA ASN A 241 -15.95 -12.72 6.21
C ASN A 241 -17.32 -12.81 5.51
N VAL A 242 -17.65 -11.79 4.71
CA VAL A 242 -18.86 -11.77 3.87
C VAL A 242 -18.65 -12.67 2.66
N ASP A 243 -17.47 -12.58 2.05
CA ASP A 243 -17.01 -13.57 1.08
C ASP A 243 -16.70 -14.89 1.79
N ALA A 244 -17.26 -15.99 1.29
CA ALA A 244 -16.99 -17.31 1.85
C ALA A 244 -15.57 -17.80 1.52
N LEU A 245 -15.14 -18.83 2.26
CA LEU A 245 -13.81 -19.42 2.13
C LEU A 245 -13.50 -19.80 0.69
N GLY A 246 -12.35 -19.33 0.21
CA GLY A 246 -11.91 -19.42 -1.18
C GLY A 246 -11.39 -18.10 -1.70
N VAL A 247 -11.82 -17.00 -1.07
CA VAL A 247 -11.23 -15.66 -1.18
C VAL A 247 -10.40 -15.42 0.08
N HIS A 248 -9.15 -14.99 -0.07
CA HIS A 248 -8.28 -14.68 1.07
C HIS A 248 -8.88 -13.55 1.91
N THR A 249 -8.82 -13.62 3.24
CA THR A 249 -9.40 -12.61 4.16
C THR A 249 -9.06 -11.16 3.80
N GLY A 250 -7.80 -10.92 3.42
CA GLY A 250 -7.34 -9.63 2.90
C GLY A 250 -8.03 -9.12 1.61
N ASP A 251 -8.51 -10.01 0.75
CA ASP A 251 -9.29 -9.71 -0.47
C ASP A 251 -10.81 -9.87 -0.26
N SER A 252 -11.24 -10.26 0.94
CA SER A 252 -12.65 -10.39 1.30
C SER A 252 -13.20 -9.07 1.82
N VAL A 253 -14.49 -8.85 1.61
CA VAL A 253 -15.27 -7.94 2.46
C VAL A 253 -15.47 -8.63 3.81
N THR A 254 -15.20 -7.91 4.90
CA THR A 254 -15.29 -8.47 6.25
C THR A 254 -16.05 -7.53 7.19
N VAL A 255 -16.64 -8.10 8.24
CA VAL A 255 -17.39 -7.36 9.24
C VAL A 255 -16.93 -7.68 10.66
N ALA A 256 -17.03 -6.69 11.56
CA ALA A 256 -16.88 -6.89 12.99
C ALA A 256 -18.06 -6.22 13.73
N PRO A 257 -18.69 -6.89 14.72
CA PRO A 257 -18.39 -8.25 15.20
C PRO A 257 -18.88 -9.34 14.24
N ALA A 258 -18.71 -10.62 14.61
CA ALA A 258 -19.36 -11.74 13.92
C ALA A 258 -20.89 -11.64 14.10
N LEU A 259 -21.65 -11.90 13.04
CA LEU A 259 -23.10 -11.66 12.96
C LEU A 259 -23.91 -12.95 12.86
N THR A 260 -23.37 -14.02 12.29
CA THR A 260 -24.14 -15.25 11.97
C THR A 260 -23.80 -16.48 12.81
N LEU A 261 -23.00 -16.32 13.87
CA LEU A 261 -22.78 -17.38 14.86
C LEU A 261 -23.80 -17.30 15.99
N THR A 262 -24.33 -18.45 16.41
CA THR A 262 -24.98 -18.52 17.72
C THR A 262 -23.94 -18.33 18.82
N ASP A 263 -24.36 -17.84 19.98
CA ASP A 263 -23.48 -17.72 21.15
C ASP A 263 -22.74 -19.04 21.46
N ARG A 264 -23.39 -20.20 21.28
CA ARG A 264 -22.74 -21.51 21.50
C ARG A 264 -21.60 -21.79 20.52
N GLU A 265 -21.79 -21.47 19.25
CA GLU A 265 -20.75 -21.64 18.22
C GLU A 265 -19.62 -20.64 18.46
N TYR A 266 -19.95 -19.40 18.81
CA TYR A 266 -18.98 -18.39 19.19
C TYR A 266 -18.14 -18.81 20.41
N GLN A 267 -18.76 -19.28 21.49
CA GLN A 267 -18.04 -19.75 22.68
C GLN A 267 -17.16 -20.97 22.35
N ALA A 268 -17.62 -21.91 21.52
CA ALA A 268 -16.79 -23.03 21.08
C ALA A 268 -15.56 -22.58 20.28
N MET A 269 -15.73 -21.63 19.37
CA MET A 269 -14.63 -21.03 18.60
C MET A 269 -13.67 -20.24 19.51
N ARG A 270 -14.22 -19.46 20.45
CA ARG A 270 -13.47 -18.69 21.45
C ARG A 270 -12.63 -19.60 22.35
N ASP A 271 -13.23 -20.62 22.95
CA ASP A 271 -12.53 -21.55 23.83
C ASP A 271 -11.41 -22.29 23.08
N LEU A 272 -11.68 -22.73 21.84
CA LEU A 272 -10.65 -23.33 20.98
C LEU A 272 -9.52 -22.35 20.66
N GLY A 273 -9.83 -21.09 20.36
CA GLY A 273 -8.81 -20.04 20.15
C GLY A 273 -7.92 -19.83 21.38
N ILE A 274 -8.51 -19.84 22.57
CA ILE A 274 -7.79 -19.73 23.85
C ILE A 274 -6.88 -20.95 24.09
N ASP A 275 -7.34 -22.15 23.75
CA ASP A 275 -6.53 -23.36 23.88
C ASP A 275 -5.37 -23.39 22.88
N ILE A 276 -5.59 -22.89 21.65
CA ILE A 276 -4.56 -22.77 20.61
C ILE A 276 -3.44 -21.81 21.04
N ILE A 277 -3.77 -20.58 21.43
CA ILE A 277 -2.75 -19.57 21.81
C ILE A 277 -1.91 -20.06 22.99
N ARG A 278 -2.50 -20.81 23.93
CA ARG A 278 -1.81 -21.45 25.05
C ARG A 278 -0.85 -22.55 24.62
N GLU A 279 -1.30 -23.48 23.78
CA GLU A 279 -0.49 -24.64 23.37
C GLU A 279 0.63 -24.24 22.40
N VAL A 280 0.37 -23.25 21.54
CA VAL A 280 1.40 -22.61 20.71
C VAL A 280 2.40 -21.87 21.60
N GLY A 281 1.98 -21.38 22.77
CA GLY A 281 2.86 -20.76 23.74
C GLY A 281 3.19 -19.30 23.42
N VAL A 282 2.27 -18.57 22.79
CA VAL A 282 2.34 -17.10 22.77
C VAL A 282 1.93 -16.61 24.16
N ASP A 283 2.88 -16.14 24.94
CA ASP A 283 2.72 -15.85 26.37
C ASP A 283 2.74 -14.35 26.71
N THR A 284 3.22 -13.49 25.80
CA THR A 284 3.34 -12.04 26.06
C THR A 284 3.00 -11.19 24.83
N GLY A 285 1.83 -11.42 24.23
CA GLY A 285 1.45 -10.71 22.99
C GLY A 285 0.08 -11.04 22.44
N GLY A 286 -0.19 -10.50 21.25
CA GLY A 286 -1.39 -10.75 20.46
C GLY A 286 -1.16 -11.75 19.33
N CYS A 287 -2.22 -12.43 18.91
CA CYS A 287 -2.24 -13.25 17.71
C CYS A 287 -3.61 -13.23 17.01
N ASN A 288 -3.59 -13.52 15.72
CA ASN A 288 -4.80 -13.76 14.92
C ASN A 288 -4.96 -15.27 14.70
N ILE A 289 -6.18 -15.80 14.85
CA ILE A 289 -6.52 -17.20 14.56
C ILE A 289 -7.68 -17.24 13.57
N GLN A 290 -7.54 -18.03 12.51
CA GLN A 290 -8.54 -18.18 11.46
C GLN A 290 -9.27 -19.51 11.56
N PHE A 291 -10.59 -19.48 11.34
CA PHE A 291 -11.49 -20.62 11.42
C PHE A 291 -12.40 -20.70 10.21
N ALA A 292 -12.73 -21.91 9.78
CA ALA A 292 -13.84 -22.19 8.89
C ALA A 292 -14.98 -22.87 9.65
N VAL A 293 -16.21 -22.41 9.46
CA VAL A 293 -17.40 -23.01 10.08
C VAL A 293 -18.35 -23.51 8.99
N HIS A 294 -18.68 -24.80 9.05
CA HIS A 294 -19.62 -25.39 8.10
C HIS A 294 -21.03 -24.82 8.35
N PRO A 295 -21.68 -24.21 7.34
CA PRO A 295 -22.92 -23.46 7.55
C PRO A 295 -24.11 -24.33 8.02
N GLU A 296 -24.19 -25.59 7.60
CA GLU A 296 -25.32 -26.47 7.97
C GLU A 296 -25.19 -27.19 9.33
N ASN A 297 -23.97 -27.47 9.79
CA ASN A 297 -23.76 -28.38 10.94
C ASN A 297 -22.84 -27.82 12.04
N GLY A 298 -22.26 -26.63 11.84
CA GLY A 298 -21.42 -25.97 12.84
C GLY A 298 -20.05 -26.62 13.07
N ARG A 299 -19.59 -27.53 12.20
CA ARG A 299 -18.23 -28.10 12.27
C ARG A 299 -17.22 -26.96 12.12
N ILE A 300 -16.32 -26.83 13.09
CA ILE A 300 -15.26 -25.82 13.13
C ILE A 300 -13.96 -26.46 12.66
N ILE A 301 -13.28 -25.82 11.72
CA ILE A 301 -11.94 -26.17 11.25
C ILE A 301 -11.02 -25.00 11.54
N VAL A 302 -9.88 -25.25 12.18
CA VAL A 302 -8.82 -24.26 12.35
C VAL A 302 -8.00 -24.22 11.07
N ILE A 303 -7.86 -23.02 10.50
CA ILE A 303 -7.13 -22.80 9.23
C ILE A 303 -5.66 -22.55 9.55
N GLU A 304 -5.37 -21.48 10.29
CA GLU A 304 -4.03 -21.09 10.69
C GLU A 304 -4.07 -20.10 11.87
N MET A 305 -2.90 -19.81 12.42
CA MET A 305 -2.71 -18.74 13.40
C MET A 305 -1.44 -17.98 13.07
N ASN A 306 -1.49 -16.67 13.26
CA ASN A 306 -0.38 -15.75 13.08
C ASN A 306 0.10 -15.28 14.47
N PRO A 307 1.28 -15.73 14.97
CA PRO A 307 1.79 -15.40 16.31
C PRO A 307 2.43 -14.00 16.37
N ARG A 308 1.74 -13.01 15.81
CA ARG A 308 2.17 -11.62 15.67
C ARG A 308 0.96 -10.73 15.42
N VAL A 309 1.18 -9.41 15.42
CA VAL A 309 0.19 -8.49 14.83
C VAL A 309 0.06 -8.73 13.33
N SER A 310 -1.10 -8.35 12.81
CA SER A 310 -1.56 -8.59 11.44
C SER A 310 -2.37 -7.39 10.92
N ARG A 311 -2.75 -7.40 9.65
CA ARG A 311 -3.75 -6.46 9.11
C ARG A 311 -5.06 -6.54 9.89
N SER A 312 -5.52 -7.76 10.17
CA SER A 312 -6.72 -8.01 10.97
C SER A 312 -6.61 -7.43 12.39
N SER A 313 -5.42 -7.42 12.99
CA SER A 313 -5.20 -6.79 14.30
C SER A 313 -5.24 -5.25 14.23
N ALA A 314 -4.75 -4.65 13.14
CA ALA A 314 -4.88 -3.20 12.92
C ALA A 314 -6.35 -2.84 12.71
N LEU A 315 -7.06 -3.58 11.84
CA LEU A 315 -8.51 -3.46 11.65
C LEU A 315 -9.27 -3.61 12.98
N ALA A 316 -8.97 -4.63 13.77
CA ALA A 316 -9.59 -4.86 15.08
C ALA A 316 -9.31 -3.73 16.06
N SER A 317 -8.10 -3.17 16.05
CA SER A 317 -7.75 -2.02 16.89
C SER A 317 -8.60 -0.80 16.52
N LYS A 318 -8.78 -0.53 15.22
CA LYS A 318 -9.64 0.57 14.75
C LYS A 318 -11.12 0.30 14.98
N ALA A 319 -11.56 -0.94 14.82
CA ALA A 319 -12.93 -1.36 15.02
C ALA A 319 -13.36 -1.20 16.47
N THR A 320 -12.49 -1.58 17.41
CA THR A 320 -12.84 -1.67 18.83
C THR A 320 -12.42 -0.44 19.63
N GLY A 321 -11.38 0.30 19.18
CA GLY A 321 -10.68 1.29 19.99
C GLY A 321 -9.59 0.67 20.90
N PHE A 322 -9.43 -0.65 20.90
CA PHE A 322 -8.46 -1.35 21.74
C PHE A 322 -7.08 -1.40 21.06
N PRO A 323 -6.02 -0.79 21.61
CA PRO A 323 -4.76 -0.60 20.88
C PRO A 323 -3.83 -1.83 21.00
N ILE A 324 -4.08 -2.85 20.19
CA ILE A 324 -3.41 -4.17 20.29
C ILE A 324 -1.88 -4.06 20.27
N ALA A 325 -1.29 -3.29 19.35
CA ALA A 325 0.18 -3.20 19.24
C ALA A 325 0.83 -2.52 20.46
N LYS A 326 0.21 -1.45 20.98
CA LYS A 326 0.62 -0.78 22.22
C LYS A 326 0.60 -1.74 23.42
N LEU A 327 -0.46 -2.54 23.57
CA LEU A 327 -0.52 -3.52 24.66
C LEU A 327 0.48 -4.65 24.45
N ALA A 328 0.60 -5.20 23.24
CA ALA A 328 1.57 -6.25 22.94
C ALA A 328 3.00 -5.82 23.30
N ALA A 329 3.38 -4.56 23.07
CA ALA A 329 4.67 -4.03 23.49
C ALA A 329 4.83 -3.96 25.02
N LYS A 330 3.79 -3.57 25.77
CA LYS A 330 3.80 -3.60 27.25
C LYS A 330 3.88 -5.02 27.80
N LEU A 331 3.12 -5.95 27.24
CA LEU A 331 3.13 -7.36 27.66
C LEU A 331 4.51 -7.99 27.41
N ALA A 332 5.15 -7.70 26.28
CA ALA A 332 6.50 -8.18 25.95
C ALA A 332 7.58 -7.75 26.97
N ILE A 333 7.36 -6.64 27.68
CA ILE A 333 8.24 -6.16 28.76
C ILE A 333 7.71 -6.51 30.16
N GLY A 334 6.76 -7.44 30.25
CA GLY A 334 6.34 -8.11 31.48
C GLY A 334 5.10 -7.57 32.18
N TYR A 335 4.44 -6.54 31.65
CA TYR A 335 3.12 -6.13 32.16
C TYR A 335 2.10 -7.25 31.99
N THR A 336 1.06 -7.22 32.81
CA THR A 336 -0.15 -8.04 32.65
C THR A 336 -1.35 -7.17 32.27
N LEU A 337 -2.38 -7.76 31.65
CA LEU A 337 -3.55 -7.05 31.13
C LEU A 337 -4.33 -6.29 32.21
N ASP A 338 -4.31 -6.77 33.45
CA ASP A 338 -4.94 -6.12 34.60
C ASP A 338 -4.15 -4.91 35.13
N GLU A 339 -2.87 -4.80 34.79
CA GLU A 339 -1.99 -3.68 35.16
C GLU A 339 -2.06 -2.50 34.17
N VAL A 340 -2.51 -2.73 32.94
CA VAL A 340 -2.64 -1.71 31.90
C VAL A 340 -4.05 -1.10 31.93
N THR A 341 -4.14 0.23 31.93
CA THR A 341 -5.44 0.94 31.84
C THR A 341 -5.87 1.04 30.38
N ASN A 342 -7.16 0.87 30.11
CA ASN A 342 -7.76 1.10 28.80
C ASN A 342 -7.71 2.59 28.46
N ASP A 343 -7.03 2.93 27.35
CA ASP A 343 -6.79 4.31 26.92
C ASP A 343 -8.09 5.07 26.61
N ILE A 344 -9.10 4.38 26.06
CA ILE A 344 -10.34 5.03 25.60
C ILE A 344 -11.22 5.47 26.78
N THR A 345 -11.34 4.65 27.81
CA THR A 345 -12.20 4.95 28.98
C THR A 345 -11.43 5.62 30.12
N GLY A 346 -10.12 5.39 30.23
CA GLY A 346 -9.26 5.90 31.30
C GLY A 346 -9.55 5.34 32.70
N VAL A 347 -10.57 4.47 32.85
CA VAL A 347 -11.05 3.99 34.16
C VAL A 347 -11.15 2.47 34.27
N THR A 348 -11.10 1.74 33.15
CA THR A 348 -11.15 0.27 33.13
C THR A 348 -9.75 -0.32 32.85
N PRO A 349 -9.44 -1.55 33.33
CA PRO A 349 -8.23 -2.25 32.93
C PRO A 349 -8.36 -2.76 31.49
N ALA A 350 -7.24 -3.14 30.87
CA ALA A 350 -7.21 -3.80 29.56
C ALA A 350 -7.64 -5.28 29.59
N ALA A 351 -7.75 -5.88 30.77
CA ALA A 351 -8.24 -7.25 30.97
C ALA A 351 -9.77 -7.35 30.80
N PHE A 352 -10.27 -7.09 29.58
CA PHE A 352 -11.68 -7.25 29.19
C PHE A 352 -11.81 -7.57 27.70
N GLU A 353 -12.99 -8.02 27.29
CA GLU A 353 -13.33 -8.22 25.88
C GLU A 353 -14.19 -7.05 25.40
N PRO A 354 -13.77 -6.30 24.36
CA PRO A 354 -14.55 -5.17 23.83
C PRO A 354 -15.96 -5.57 23.39
N THR A 355 -16.91 -4.64 23.57
CA THR A 355 -18.29 -4.77 23.08
C THR A 355 -18.62 -3.59 22.17
N LEU A 356 -19.18 -3.87 21.00
CA LEU A 356 -19.49 -2.88 19.97
C LEU A 356 -21.01 -2.70 19.87
N ASP A 357 -21.48 -1.45 19.84
CA ASP A 357 -22.88 -1.11 19.56
C ASP A 357 -23.07 -0.56 18.12
N TYR A 358 -22.12 -0.89 17.26
CA TYR A 358 -22.08 -0.59 15.84
C TYR A 358 -21.49 -1.79 15.07
N VAL A 359 -21.59 -1.73 13.74
CA VAL A 359 -21.02 -2.69 12.80
C VAL A 359 -19.94 -1.99 11.98
N ILE A 360 -18.78 -2.63 11.94
CA ILE A 360 -17.68 -2.28 11.07
C ILE A 360 -17.76 -3.11 9.80
N VAL A 361 -17.55 -2.49 8.66
CA VAL A 361 -17.42 -3.18 7.37
C VAL A 361 -16.11 -2.74 6.73
N LYS A 362 -15.23 -3.70 6.43
CA LYS A 362 -14.00 -3.49 5.65
C LYS A 362 -14.20 -3.99 4.24
N ALA A 363 -13.72 -3.23 3.25
CA ALA A 363 -13.68 -3.65 1.85
C ALA A 363 -12.27 -3.42 1.27
N PRO A 364 -11.76 -4.37 0.48
CA PRO A 364 -10.45 -4.27 -0.15
C PRO A 364 -10.45 -3.29 -1.33
N ARG A 365 -9.30 -2.66 -1.57
CA ARG A 365 -9.03 -1.83 -2.75
C ARG A 365 -8.05 -2.56 -3.68
N PHE A 366 -8.44 -2.76 -4.93
CA PHE A 366 -7.61 -3.41 -5.96
C PHE A 366 -6.96 -2.41 -6.92
N ALA A 367 -6.20 -2.89 -7.89
CA ALA A 367 -5.61 -2.07 -8.96
C ALA A 367 -5.47 -2.86 -10.27
N PHE A 368 -6.42 -3.76 -10.58
CA PHE A 368 -6.37 -4.62 -11.76
C PHE A 368 -6.24 -3.84 -13.07
N GLU A 369 -6.75 -2.62 -13.12
CA GLU A 369 -6.64 -1.72 -14.27
C GLU A 369 -5.19 -1.43 -14.68
N LYS A 370 -4.22 -1.58 -13.77
CA LYS A 370 -2.77 -1.37 -14.01
C LYS A 370 -2.05 -2.63 -14.50
N PHE A 371 -2.70 -3.78 -14.44
CA PHE A 371 -2.13 -5.10 -14.77
C PHE A 371 -2.95 -5.77 -15.86
N VAL A 372 -3.02 -5.14 -17.04
CA VAL A 372 -3.78 -5.65 -18.18
C VAL A 372 -3.38 -7.09 -18.50
N GLY A 373 -4.38 -7.97 -18.56
CA GLY A 373 -4.20 -9.41 -18.80
C GLY A 373 -4.06 -10.24 -17.52
N ALA A 374 -3.98 -9.62 -16.33
CA ALA A 374 -4.07 -10.34 -15.07
C ALA A 374 -5.41 -11.07 -14.94
N ASP A 375 -5.38 -12.25 -14.32
CA ASP A 375 -6.57 -12.91 -13.80
C ASP A 375 -7.12 -12.11 -12.62
N ASP A 376 -8.30 -11.55 -12.80
CA ASP A 376 -9.07 -10.76 -11.83
C ASP A 376 -9.85 -11.64 -10.84
N THR A 377 -9.80 -12.97 -10.98
CA THR A 377 -10.43 -13.89 -10.02
C THR A 377 -9.79 -13.78 -8.65
N LEU A 378 -10.59 -13.51 -7.62
CA LEU A 378 -10.14 -13.50 -6.24
C LEU A 378 -9.94 -14.94 -5.75
N THR A 379 -8.88 -15.17 -4.99
CA THR A 379 -8.47 -16.52 -4.56
C THR A 379 -7.83 -16.46 -3.18
N THR A 380 -7.28 -17.57 -2.71
CA THR A 380 -6.47 -17.69 -1.48
C THR A 380 -5.15 -16.91 -1.52
N THR A 381 -4.76 -16.35 -2.67
CA THR A 381 -3.61 -15.45 -2.80
C THR A 381 -4.10 -14.02 -2.97
N MET A 382 -3.73 -13.17 -2.02
CA MET A 382 -4.13 -11.76 -1.97
C MET A 382 -3.62 -10.95 -3.18
N LYS A 383 -4.49 -10.09 -3.72
CA LYS A 383 -4.24 -9.19 -4.86
C LYS A 383 -4.63 -7.73 -4.58
N SER A 384 -5.32 -7.45 -3.46
CA SER A 384 -5.63 -6.09 -3.01
C SER A 384 -4.36 -5.31 -2.64
N VAL A 385 -4.40 -4.00 -2.88
CA VAL A 385 -3.29 -3.05 -2.67
C VAL A 385 -3.52 -2.12 -1.46
N GLY A 386 -4.68 -2.25 -0.81
CA GLY A 386 -5.08 -1.51 0.38
C GLY A 386 -6.52 -1.86 0.76
N GLU A 387 -7.08 -1.14 1.74
CA GLU A 387 -8.43 -1.37 2.23
C GLU A 387 -9.06 -0.09 2.79
N ALA A 388 -10.39 -0.04 2.79
CA ALA A 388 -11.18 0.98 3.46
C ALA A 388 -12.05 0.35 4.53
N MET A 389 -12.41 1.12 5.55
CA MET A 389 -13.32 0.70 6.61
C MET A 389 -14.47 1.71 6.78
N GLY A 390 -15.69 1.21 6.97
CA GLY A 390 -16.88 2.00 7.27
C GLY A 390 -17.51 1.58 8.59
N ILE A 391 -17.86 2.55 9.43
CA ILE A 391 -18.54 2.33 10.72
C ILE A 391 -20.01 2.76 10.60
N GLY A 392 -20.96 1.90 10.95
CA GLY A 392 -22.38 2.22 10.94
C GLY A 392 -23.17 1.56 12.08
N ARG A 393 -24.32 2.11 12.46
CA ARG A 393 -25.22 1.50 13.48
C ARG A 393 -25.91 0.22 13.00
N ASN A 394 -25.75 -0.12 11.72
CA ASN A 394 -26.23 -1.34 11.09
C ASN A 394 -25.30 -1.71 9.93
N TYR A 395 -25.36 -2.97 9.48
CA TYR A 395 -24.52 -3.50 8.40
C TYR A 395 -24.65 -2.69 7.11
N ILE A 396 -25.88 -2.38 6.67
CA ILE A 396 -26.12 -1.67 5.40
C ILE A 396 -25.57 -0.25 5.42
N ALA A 397 -25.62 0.44 6.56
CA ALA A 397 -25.00 1.75 6.71
C ALA A 397 -23.47 1.69 6.63
N GLY A 398 -22.85 0.72 7.33
CA GLY A 398 -21.41 0.46 7.23
C GLY A 398 -20.99 0.09 5.81
N LEU A 399 -21.78 -0.75 5.13
CA LEU A 399 -21.55 -1.16 3.75
C LEU A 399 -21.61 0.02 2.78
N ASN A 400 -22.66 0.85 2.83
CA ASN A 400 -22.75 2.02 1.96
C ASN A 400 -21.64 3.05 2.23
N LYS A 401 -21.15 3.15 3.48
CA LYS A 401 -19.98 3.99 3.82
C LYS A 401 -18.69 3.46 3.24
N VAL A 402 -18.41 2.17 3.41
CA VAL A 402 -17.15 1.60 2.90
C VAL A 402 -17.13 1.60 1.37
N MET A 403 -18.26 1.29 0.71
CA MET A 403 -18.33 1.24 -0.76
C MET A 403 -18.04 2.60 -1.41
N ARG A 404 -18.46 3.72 -0.79
CA ARG A 404 -18.10 5.07 -1.27
C ARG A 404 -16.72 5.54 -0.80
N SER A 405 -16.10 4.85 0.15
CA SER A 405 -14.73 5.11 0.63
C SER A 405 -13.65 4.42 -0.22
N LEU A 406 -14.03 3.52 -1.14
CA LEU A 406 -13.07 2.79 -2.00
C LEU A 406 -12.43 3.67 -3.08
N GLU A 407 -12.85 4.92 -3.22
CA GLU A 407 -12.26 5.90 -4.15
C GLU A 407 -12.25 5.41 -5.61
N THR A 408 -13.30 4.69 -6.03
CA THR A 408 -13.48 4.23 -7.42
C THR A 408 -14.41 5.17 -8.18
N LYS A 409 -14.50 5.01 -9.51
CA LYS A 409 -15.46 5.77 -10.34
C LYS A 409 -16.93 5.51 -9.94
N GLN A 410 -17.21 4.38 -9.28
CA GLN A 410 -18.53 4.01 -8.76
C GLN A 410 -18.54 4.23 -7.24
N GLU A 411 -19.12 5.35 -6.81
CA GLU A 411 -19.15 5.79 -5.41
C GLU A 411 -20.34 5.15 -4.66
N GLY A 412 -20.35 3.82 -4.57
CA GLY A 412 -21.44 3.04 -4.01
C GLY A 412 -22.53 2.66 -5.01
N PHE A 413 -23.53 1.91 -4.54
CA PHE A 413 -24.60 1.34 -5.36
C PHE A 413 -25.37 2.41 -6.14
N TRP A 414 -25.75 2.11 -7.40
CA TRP A 414 -26.62 2.94 -8.25
C TRP A 414 -26.05 4.29 -8.71
N THR A 415 -24.79 4.61 -8.39
CA THR A 415 -24.15 5.86 -8.83
C THR A 415 -23.64 5.82 -10.27
N LYS A 416 -23.64 4.62 -10.87
CA LYS A 416 -23.37 4.34 -12.28
C LYS A 416 -24.45 3.44 -12.84
N ASP A 417 -24.66 3.49 -14.15
CA ASP A 417 -25.58 2.62 -14.87
C ASP A 417 -25.11 1.17 -14.81
N ASP A 418 -26.03 0.21 -14.92
CA ASP A 418 -25.71 -1.22 -14.81
C ASP A 418 -24.76 -1.68 -15.92
N GLU A 419 -24.87 -1.10 -17.12
CA GLU A 419 -23.97 -1.37 -18.25
C GLU A 419 -22.51 -0.99 -17.97
N TYR A 420 -22.24 -0.12 -17.00
CA TYR A 420 -20.87 0.30 -16.66
C TYR A 420 -20.05 -0.84 -16.05
N PHE A 421 -20.66 -1.68 -15.21
CA PHE A 421 -19.95 -2.76 -14.50
C PHE A 421 -20.40 -4.16 -14.93
N ALA A 422 -21.63 -4.33 -15.41
CA ALA A 422 -22.16 -5.61 -15.86
C ALA A 422 -22.12 -5.77 -17.40
N GLU A 423 -21.78 -4.72 -18.14
CA GLU A 423 -21.68 -4.73 -19.61
C GLU A 423 -22.92 -5.36 -20.28
N GLU A 424 -22.74 -6.33 -21.17
CA GLU A 424 -23.83 -7.05 -21.85
C GLU A 424 -24.73 -7.86 -20.90
N ARG A 425 -24.26 -8.14 -19.67
CA ARG A 425 -24.98 -8.92 -18.65
C ARG A 425 -25.99 -8.08 -17.86
N ALA A 426 -25.97 -6.75 -17.98
CA ALA A 426 -26.76 -5.82 -17.17
C ALA A 426 -28.26 -6.16 -17.08
N ASN A 427 -28.83 -6.83 -18.10
CA ASN A 427 -30.24 -7.20 -18.17
C ASN A 427 -30.49 -8.72 -18.19
N ASP A 428 -29.49 -9.56 -17.88
CA ASP A 428 -29.59 -11.02 -17.90
C ASP A 428 -29.23 -11.64 -16.55
N LEU A 429 -30.26 -11.97 -15.77
CA LEU A 429 -30.11 -12.61 -14.46
C LEU A 429 -29.26 -13.88 -14.51
N ASN A 430 -29.42 -14.72 -15.53
CA ASN A 430 -28.67 -15.98 -15.58
C ASN A 430 -27.20 -15.72 -15.85
N ALA A 431 -26.87 -14.74 -16.70
CA ALA A 431 -25.49 -14.35 -16.95
C ALA A 431 -24.83 -13.74 -15.71
N VAL A 432 -25.56 -12.92 -14.94
CA VAL A 432 -25.05 -12.37 -13.66
C VAL A 432 -24.85 -13.49 -12.62
N LEU A 433 -25.80 -14.42 -12.48
CA LEU A 433 -25.66 -15.56 -11.56
C LEU A 433 -24.51 -16.50 -11.95
N ASP A 434 -24.25 -16.71 -13.25
CA ASP A 434 -23.15 -17.56 -13.70
C ASP A 434 -21.79 -16.91 -13.43
N ASP A 435 -21.69 -15.58 -13.58
CA ASP A 435 -20.47 -14.82 -13.26
C ASP A 435 -20.21 -14.74 -11.75
N LEU A 436 -21.25 -14.63 -10.91
CA LEU A 436 -21.15 -14.62 -9.44
C LEU A 436 -20.48 -15.85 -8.82
N ARG A 437 -20.40 -16.96 -9.58
CA ARG A 437 -19.65 -18.17 -9.21
C ARG A 437 -18.15 -17.94 -9.12
N ARG A 438 -17.66 -16.91 -9.82
CA ARG A 438 -16.27 -16.47 -9.81
C ARG A 438 -16.18 -15.19 -8.98
N PRO A 439 -15.51 -15.19 -7.82
CA PRO A 439 -15.37 -13.98 -7.02
C PRO A 439 -14.46 -12.97 -7.74
N THR A 440 -14.92 -11.72 -7.84
CA THR A 440 -14.23 -10.58 -8.48
C THR A 440 -14.37 -9.33 -7.61
N GLU A 441 -13.65 -8.24 -7.93
CA GLU A 441 -13.79 -6.97 -7.20
C GLU A 441 -15.21 -6.36 -7.26
N GLY A 442 -15.96 -6.67 -8.33
CA GLY A 442 -17.30 -6.14 -8.59
C GLY A 442 -18.43 -6.96 -7.95
N ARG A 443 -18.11 -8.04 -7.23
CA ARG A 443 -19.06 -9.07 -6.79
C ARG A 443 -20.28 -8.54 -6.04
N LEU A 444 -20.10 -7.58 -5.14
CA LEU A 444 -21.23 -7.00 -4.38
C LEU A 444 -22.20 -6.22 -5.29
N TYR A 445 -21.70 -5.61 -6.37
CA TYR A 445 -22.56 -4.96 -7.37
C TYR A 445 -23.35 -6.00 -8.17
N ASP A 446 -22.72 -7.12 -8.54
CA ASP A 446 -23.43 -8.23 -9.21
C ASP A 446 -24.49 -8.89 -8.31
N VAL A 447 -24.22 -9.04 -7.00
CA VAL A 447 -25.19 -9.53 -6.02
C VAL A 447 -26.40 -8.60 -5.96
N GLU A 448 -26.17 -7.29 -5.81
CA GLU A 448 -27.26 -6.30 -5.78
C GLU A 448 -28.06 -6.30 -7.09
N LEU A 449 -27.38 -6.34 -8.23
CA LEU A 449 -28.01 -6.39 -9.55
C LEU A 449 -28.86 -7.66 -9.73
N ALA A 450 -28.36 -8.83 -9.34
CA ALA A 450 -29.10 -10.08 -9.43
C ALA A 450 -30.38 -10.05 -8.60
N LEU A 451 -30.35 -9.48 -7.39
CA LEU A 451 -31.56 -9.29 -6.58
C LEU A 451 -32.57 -8.35 -7.28
N ARG A 452 -32.10 -7.24 -7.87
CA ARG A 452 -32.96 -6.34 -8.66
C ARG A 452 -33.57 -6.99 -9.90
N LEU A 453 -32.86 -7.91 -10.55
CA LEU A 453 -33.36 -8.69 -11.68
C LEU A 453 -34.31 -9.83 -11.27
N GLY A 454 -34.61 -9.97 -9.97
CA GLY A 454 -35.56 -10.95 -9.43
C GLY A 454 -34.93 -12.28 -9.03
N GLY A 455 -33.59 -12.34 -8.88
CA GLY A 455 -32.89 -13.47 -8.29
C GLY A 455 -33.31 -13.69 -6.84
N THR A 456 -33.45 -14.96 -6.44
CA THR A 456 -33.78 -15.33 -5.06
C THR A 456 -32.51 -15.46 -4.22
N ILE A 457 -32.62 -15.24 -2.90
CA ILE A 457 -31.50 -15.41 -1.96
C ILE A 457 -30.86 -16.80 -2.10
N GLU A 458 -31.67 -17.84 -2.31
CA GLU A 458 -31.18 -19.21 -2.51
C GLU A 458 -30.33 -19.34 -3.78
N GLN A 459 -30.75 -18.73 -4.90
CA GLN A 459 -29.96 -18.74 -6.14
C GLN A 459 -28.65 -17.98 -6.00
N LEU A 460 -28.68 -16.84 -5.31
CA LEU A 460 -27.47 -16.05 -5.06
C LEU A 460 -26.52 -16.76 -4.09
N HIS A 461 -27.04 -17.41 -3.05
CA HIS A 461 -26.23 -18.22 -2.14
C HIS A 461 -25.63 -19.42 -2.87
N GLU A 462 -26.38 -20.12 -3.72
CA GLU A 462 -25.84 -21.21 -4.54
C GLU A 462 -24.72 -20.73 -5.48
N ALA A 463 -24.88 -19.55 -6.08
CA ALA A 463 -23.87 -18.98 -6.97
C ALA A 463 -22.63 -18.47 -6.20
N SER A 464 -22.82 -17.73 -5.12
CA SER A 464 -21.74 -16.98 -4.45
C SER A 464 -21.21 -17.61 -3.17
N GLN A 465 -21.96 -18.49 -2.53
CA GLN A 465 -21.70 -19.02 -1.19
C GLN A 465 -21.71 -17.95 -0.06
N ILE A 466 -22.04 -16.68 -0.35
CA ILE A 466 -22.21 -15.63 0.67
C ILE A 466 -23.38 -16.02 1.59
N ASP A 467 -23.22 -15.86 2.91
CA ASP A 467 -24.25 -16.27 3.88
C ASP A 467 -25.61 -15.59 3.55
N PRO A 468 -26.72 -16.34 3.59
CA PRO A 468 -28.05 -15.80 3.29
C PRO A 468 -28.44 -14.57 4.11
N TRP A 469 -27.87 -14.36 5.29
CA TRP A 469 -28.10 -13.17 6.11
C TRP A 469 -27.64 -11.88 5.40
N PHE A 470 -26.43 -11.84 4.85
CA PHE A 470 -25.92 -10.68 4.12
C PHE A 470 -26.72 -10.42 2.83
N LEU A 471 -27.13 -11.49 2.15
CA LEU A 471 -27.99 -11.41 0.96
C LEU A 471 -29.38 -10.88 1.31
N ALA A 472 -29.94 -11.24 2.47
CA ALA A 472 -31.21 -10.74 2.95
C ALA A 472 -31.15 -9.23 3.30
N GLU A 473 -30.07 -8.77 3.91
CA GLU A 473 -29.84 -7.36 4.17
C GLU A 473 -29.74 -6.55 2.85
N LEU A 474 -29.06 -7.10 1.84
CA LEU A 474 -29.03 -6.48 0.50
C LEU A 474 -30.40 -6.51 -0.19
N GLN A 475 -31.19 -7.57 -0.02
CA GLN A 475 -32.57 -7.60 -0.51
C GLN A 475 -33.42 -6.51 0.16
N ALA A 476 -33.25 -6.29 1.47
CA ALA A 476 -33.94 -5.20 2.17
C ALA A 476 -33.55 -3.82 1.61
N LEU A 477 -32.28 -3.63 1.24
CA LEU A 477 -31.82 -2.41 0.55
C LEU A 477 -32.47 -2.26 -0.84
N VAL A 478 -32.60 -3.35 -1.61
CA VAL A 478 -33.28 -3.36 -2.92
C VAL A 478 -34.79 -3.08 -2.80
N ASP A 479 -35.43 -3.63 -1.78
CA ASP A 479 -36.84 -3.35 -1.47
C ASP A 479 -37.03 -1.87 -1.10
N PHE A 480 -36.11 -1.33 -0.29
CA PHE A 480 -36.11 0.09 0.07
C PHE A 480 -35.86 1.00 -1.13
N ARG A 481 -34.95 0.62 -2.04
CA ARG A 481 -34.75 1.31 -3.33
C ARG A 481 -36.07 1.43 -4.10
N THR A 482 -36.85 0.36 -4.17
CA THR A 482 -38.16 0.36 -4.84
C THR A 482 -39.13 1.33 -4.16
N LYS A 483 -39.20 1.31 -2.82
CA LYS A 483 -39.98 2.27 -2.03
C LYS A 483 -39.57 3.72 -2.33
N LEU A 484 -38.26 3.99 -2.42
CA LEU A 484 -37.71 5.32 -2.67
C LEU A 484 -38.08 5.83 -4.07
N ILE A 485 -38.02 4.97 -5.09
CA ILE A 485 -38.38 5.30 -6.48
C ILE A 485 -39.89 5.54 -6.62
N GLU A 486 -40.71 4.67 -6.03
CA GLU A 486 -42.17 4.73 -6.17
C GLU A 486 -42.81 5.85 -5.34
N ALA A 487 -42.13 6.35 -4.30
CA ALA A 487 -42.63 7.39 -3.43
C ALA A 487 -42.89 8.69 -4.20
N PRO A 488 -44.13 9.23 -4.21
CA PRO A 488 -44.46 10.43 -4.98
C PRO A 488 -43.73 11.68 -4.48
N VAL A 489 -43.37 11.70 -3.19
CA VAL A 489 -42.60 12.77 -2.54
C VAL A 489 -41.62 12.10 -1.59
N LEU A 490 -40.42 12.66 -1.51
CA LEU A 490 -39.43 12.30 -0.50
C LEU A 490 -39.65 13.21 0.73
N ASP A 491 -40.44 12.72 1.68
CA ASP A 491 -40.70 13.44 2.94
C ASP A 491 -39.59 13.22 3.97
N GLU A 492 -39.71 13.86 5.14
CA GLU A 492 -38.69 13.80 6.19
C GLU A 492 -38.43 12.36 6.67
N ASP A 493 -39.49 11.59 6.91
CA ASP A 493 -39.39 10.23 7.43
C ASP A 493 -38.69 9.30 6.43
N LEU A 494 -39.09 9.34 5.15
CA LEU A 494 -38.48 8.50 4.12
C LEU A 494 -37.03 8.90 3.84
N LEU A 495 -36.72 10.20 3.83
CA LEU A 495 -35.34 10.67 3.66
C LEU A 495 -34.48 10.27 4.86
N ARG A 496 -35.00 10.38 6.09
CA ARG A 496 -34.28 9.96 7.30
C ARG A 496 -34.02 8.46 7.32
N GLU A 497 -35.00 7.65 6.90
CA GLU A 497 -34.83 6.20 6.73
C GLU A 497 -33.76 5.88 5.67
N ALA A 498 -33.74 6.61 4.55
CA ALA A 498 -32.69 6.46 3.52
C ALA A 498 -31.29 6.76 4.09
N LYS A 499 -31.15 7.84 4.87
CA LYS A 499 -29.88 8.18 5.51
C LYS A 499 -29.51 7.22 6.65
N TYR A 500 -30.47 6.66 7.38
CA TYR A 500 -30.25 5.61 8.40
C TYR A 500 -29.66 4.33 7.78
N MET A 501 -30.04 4.01 6.55
CA MET A 501 -29.42 2.94 5.75
C MET A 501 -28.06 3.35 5.13
N GLY A 502 -27.56 4.54 5.44
CA GLY A 502 -26.26 5.04 4.99
C GLY A 502 -26.21 5.45 3.51
N LEU A 503 -27.36 5.61 2.85
CA LEU A 503 -27.41 6.08 1.45
C LEU A 503 -26.83 7.48 1.33
N SER A 504 -25.88 7.67 0.42
CA SER A 504 -25.33 8.99 0.11
C SER A 504 -26.36 9.86 -0.63
N ASP A 505 -26.17 11.17 -0.56
CA ASP A 505 -26.96 12.15 -1.30
C ASP A 505 -26.86 11.89 -2.82
N LYS A 506 -25.71 11.35 -3.28
CA LYS A 506 -25.48 10.93 -4.67
C LYS A 506 -26.30 9.70 -5.06
N GLN A 507 -26.37 8.68 -4.19
CA GLN A 507 -27.20 7.49 -4.43
C GLN A 507 -28.69 7.87 -4.51
N ILE A 508 -29.16 8.72 -3.59
CA ILE A 508 -30.54 9.20 -3.60
C ILE A 508 -30.81 10.02 -4.87
N ALA A 509 -29.90 10.90 -5.27
CA ALA A 509 -30.05 11.71 -6.48
C ALA A 509 -30.07 10.87 -7.76
N ALA A 510 -29.29 9.80 -7.83
CA ALA A 510 -29.29 8.87 -8.97
C ALA A 510 -30.65 8.17 -9.14
N LEU A 511 -31.31 7.82 -8.03
CA LEU A 511 -32.65 7.22 -8.04
C LEU A 511 -33.79 8.23 -8.24
N ARG A 512 -33.57 9.49 -7.83
CA ARG A 512 -34.55 10.58 -7.83
C ARG A 512 -34.04 11.75 -8.66
N SER A 513 -34.02 11.56 -9.97
CA SER A 513 -33.43 12.50 -10.94
C SER A 513 -34.03 13.91 -10.91
N GLU A 514 -35.23 14.10 -10.35
CA GLU A 514 -35.84 15.42 -10.15
C GLU A 514 -35.04 16.36 -9.23
N PHE A 515 -34.11 15.83 -8.42
CA PHE A 515 -33.22 16.64 -7.58
C PHE A 515 -32.01 17.21 -8.34
N ALA A 516 -31.80 16.82 -9.59
CA ALA A 516 -30.72 17.31 -10.45
C ALA A 516 -29.32 17.21 -9.83
N GLY A 517 -29.05 16.11 -9.10
CA GLY A 517 -27.76 15.82 -8.47
C GLY A 517 -27.79 15.86 -6.94
N GLU A 518 -26.67 15.48 -6.33
CA GLU A 518 -26.52 15.38 -4.87
C GLU A 518 -26.76 16.70 -4.11
N ASP A 519 -26.48 17.84 -4.74
CA ASP A 519 -26.70 19.16 -4.13
C ASP A 519 -28.18 19.43 -3.85
N GLY A 520 -29.09 18.93 -4.71
CA GLY A 520 -30.53 19.04 -4.51
C GLY A 520 -31.03 18.21 -3.32
N VAL A 521 -30.50 16.99 -3.18
CA VAL A 521 -30.80 16.11 -2.03
C VAL A 521 -30.27 16.74 -0.74
N ARG A 522 -29.03 17.25 -0.75
CA ARG A 522 -28.42 17.91 0.41
C ARG A 522 -29.22 19.13 0.86
N ALA A 523 -29.64 19.98 -0.08
CA ALA A 523 -30.45 21.16 0.23
C ALA A 523 -31.80 20.78 0.88
N LEU A 524 -32.46 19.73 0.37
CA LEU A 524 -33.68 19.19 0.99
C LEU A 524 -33.39 18.68 2.41
N ARG A 525 -32.37 17.84 2.54
CA ARG A 525 -31.93 17.23 3.80
C ARG A 525 -31.67 18.29 4.88
N TRP A 526 -30.91 19.34 4.56
CA TRP A 526 -30.66 20.47 5.47
C TRP A 526 -31.91 21.28 5.79
N SER A 527 -32.80 21.51 4.81
CA SER A 527 -34.05 22.25 5.04
C SER A 527 -35.01 21.55 6.01
N LEU A 528 -34.90 20.21 6.09
CA LEU A 528 -35.66 19.35 7.00
C LEU A 528 -34.93 19.07 8.32
N GLY A 529 -33.73 19.64 8.53
CA GLY A 529 -32.94 19.40 9.73
C GLY A 529 -32.42 17.95 9.86
N ILE A 530 -32.29 17.23 8.75
CA ILE A 530 -31.71 15.89 8.73
C ILE A 530 -30.19 16.03 8.60
N ARG A 531 -29.46 15.81 9.68
CA ARG A 531 -27.99 15.77 9.71
C ARG A 531 -27.54 14.52 10.43
N PRO A 532 -26.31 14.02 10.17
CA PRO A 532 -25.79 12.94 11.00
C PRO A 532 -25.55 13.45 12.42
N VAL A 533 -25.70 12.57 13.39
CA VAL A 533 -25.05 12.71 14.69
C VAL A 533 -23.72 11.98 14.63
N TYR A 534 -22.78 12.38 15.48
CA TYR A 534 -21.51 11.67 15.61
C TYR A 534 -21.51 10.88 16.91
N LYS A 535 -21.15 9.62 16.78
CA LYS A 535 -21.02 8.65 17.87
C LYS A 535 -19.55 8.32 18.10
N THR A 536 -19.23 7.92 19.32
CA THR A 536 -17.85 7.70 19.76
C THR A 536 -17.57 6.21 19.90
N VAL A 537 -16.42 5.78 19.38
CA VAL A 537 -15.88 4.45 19.63
C VAL A 537 -15.37 4.40 21.07
N ASP A 538 -15.96 3.52 21.88
CA ASP A 538 -15.76 3.53 23.34
C ASP A 538 -15.24 2.20 23.92
N THR A 539 -15.05 1.17 23.10
CA THR A 539 -14.71 -0.22 23.47
C THR A 539 -15.78 -0.98 24.29
N CYS A 540 -16.85 -0.34 24.76
CA CYS A 540 -17.72 -0.86 25.83
C CYS A 540 -19.23 -0.60 25.63
N ALA A 541 -19.67 -0.15 24.45
CA ALA A 541 -21.07 0.00 24.08
C ALA A 541 -21.87 0.88 25.06
N GLY A 542 -21.29 1.99 25.48
CA GLY A 542 -21.89 2.98 26.39
C GLY A 542 -21.92 2.59 27.86
N GLU A 543 -21.24 1.50 28.27
CA GLU A 543 -21.14 1.12 29.69
C GLU A 543 -20.31 2.13 30.50
N PHE A 544 -19.25 2.66 29.89
CA PHE A 544 -18.37 3.69 30.45
C PHE A 544 -18.24 4.87 29.49
N GLU A 545 -18.01 6.06 30.04
CA GLU A 545 -17.78 7.27 29.24
C GLU A 545 -16.41 7.19 28.54
N ALA A 546 -16.40 7.37 27.23
CA ALA A 546 -15.16 7.49 26.45
C ALA A 546 -14.58 8.89 26.62
N GLN A 547 -13.29 8.96 26.92
CA GLN A 547 -12.54 10.23 27.01
C GLN A 547 -11.84 10.59 25.70
N THR A 548 -11.68 9.61 24.81
CA THR A 548 -11.00 9.78 23.53
C THR A 548 -12.00 10.16 22.43
N PRO A 549 -11.83 11.31 21.75
CA PRO A 549 -12.73 11.78 20.70
C PRO A 549 -12.50 11.06 19.36
N TYR A 550 -12.82 9.76 19.34
CA TYR A 550 -12.77 8.91 18.16
C TYR A 550 -14.19 8.68 17.62
N HIS A 551 -14.56 9.42 16.57
CA HIS A 551 -15.94 9.57 16.12
C HIS A 551 -16.23 8.91 14.76
N TYR A 552 -17.51 8.56 14.57
CA TYR A 552 -18.09 8.18 13.29
C TYR A 552 -19.51 8.76 13.14
N SER A 553 -19.92 9.03 11.91
CA SER A 553 -21.26 9.53 11.59
C SER A 553 -22.31 8.43 11.65
N ALA A 554 -23.47 8.77 12.21
CA ALA A 554 -24.66 7.94 12.24
C ALA A 554 -25.89 8.83 12.00
N TYR A 555 -26.79 8.39 11.13
CA TYR A 555 -28.13 8.98 11.08
C TYR A 555 -29.03 8.14 11.98
N GLU A 556 -29.67 8.78 12.94
CA GLU A 556 -30.62 8.12 13.84
C GLU A 556 -32.06 8.36 13.36
N LEU A 557 -32.92 7.35 13.56
CA LEU A 557 -34.35 7.48 13.28
C LEU A 557 -35.03 8.42 14.27
N ASP A 558 -34.51 8.53 15.49
CA ASP A 558 -34.96 9.53 16.47
C ASP A 558 -34.38 10.91 16.12
N PRO A 559 -35.20 11.91 15.74
CA PRO A 559 -34.73 13.27 15.46
C PRO A 559 -34.12 13.98 16.68
N ALA A 560 -34.34 13.46 17.89
CA ALA A 560 -33.78 13.98 19.13
C ALA A 560 -32.44 13.33 19.53
N ALA A 561 -31.88 12.44 18.70
CA ALA A 561 -30.57 11.87 18.96
C ALA A 561 -29.50 12.96 19.09
N GLU A 562 -28.64 12.82 20.10
CA GLU A 562 -27.57 13.77 20.40
C GLU A 562 -26.24 13.31 19.78
N SER A 563 -25.46 14.30 19.32
CA SER A 563 -24.09 14.12 18.87
C SER A 563 -23.15 14.18 20.07
N GLU A 564 -22.12 13.34 20.06
CA GLU A 564 -21.12 13.22 21.14
C GLU A 564 -19.87 14.09 20.89
N VAL A 565 -19.91 14.95 19.87
CA VAL A 565 -18.84 15.91 19.59
C VAL A 565 -18.89 17.03 20.63
N GLU A 566 -17.91 17.04 21.52
CA GLU A 566 -17.83 18.03 22.57
C GLU A 566 -17.49 19.43 22.03
N ALA A 567 -17.94 20.47 22.75
CA ALA A 567 -17.56 21.84 22.45
C ALA A 567 -16.11 22.10 22.88
N GLN A 568 -15.32 22.71 21.99
CA GLN A 568 -13.97 23.17 22.27
C GLN A 568 -13.81 24.56 21.64
N THR A 569 -13.80 25.57 22.49
CA THR A 569 -13.77 26.98 22.08
C THR A 569 -12.48 27.70 22.48
N GLU A 570 -11.50 26.96 23.02
CA GLU A 570 -10.26 27.52 23.55
C GLU A 570 -9.14 27.55 22.51
N ARG A 571 -9.10 26.55 21.63
CA ARG A 571 -8.13 26.44 20.53
C ARG A 571 -8.84 26.61 19.21
N GLU A 572 -8.13 27.18 18.23
CA GLU A 572 -8.59 27.15 16.85
C GLU A 572 -8.33 25.75 16.27
N LYS A 573 -9.22 25.31 15.37
CA LYS A 573 -9.23 23.96 14.84
C LYS A 573 -8.67 23.92 13.43
N VAL A 574 -7.87 22.89 13.14
CA VAL A 574 -7.40 22.62 11.78
C VAL A 574 -7.83 21.23 11.37
N ILE A 575 -8.67 21.16 10.33
CA ILE A 575 -9.12 19.90 9.76
C ILE A 575 -8.11 19.44 8.72
N ILE A 576 -7.65 18.20 8.84
CA ILE A 576 -6.69 17.57 7.94
C ILE A 576 -7.40 16.42 7.25
N LEU A 577 -7.54 16.51 5.92
CA LEU A 577 -8.11 15.42 5.13
C LEU A 577 -7.01 14.43 4.75
N GLY A 578 -7.19 13.18 5.18
CA GLY A 578 -6.28 12.07 4.92
C GLY A 578 -6.31 11.59 3.47
N SER A 579 -5.75 10.41 3.24
CA SER A 579 -5.59 9.84 1.90
C SER A 579 -6.65 8.83 1.49
N GLY A 580 -7.51 8.37 2.38
CA GLY A 580 -8.39 7.22 2.10
C GLY A 580 -7.58 5.92 1.91
N PRO A 581 -8.17 4.89 1.29
CA PRO A 581 -7.51 3.60 1.11
C PRO A 581 -6.25 3.72 0.25
N ASN A 582 -5.19 3.02 0.67
CA ASN A 582 -3.97 2.90 -0.11
C ASN A 582 -4.25 2.27 -1.49
N ARG A 583 -3.53 2.76 -2.50
CA ARG A 583 -3.52 2.23 -3.87
C ARG A 583 -2.22 2.61 -4.57
N ILE A 584 -1.90 1.93 -5.67
CA ILE A 584 -0.69 2.25 -6.46
C ILE A 584 -0.74 3.73 -6.90
N GLY A 585 0.27 4.49 -6.49
CA GLY A 585 0.38 5.94 -6.73
C GLY A 585 -0.09 6.83 -5.59
N GLN A 586 -0.87 6.30 -4.63
CA GLN A 586 -1.39 6.96 -3.44
C GLN A 586 -1.22 6.03 -2.23
N GLY A 587 0.00 5.98 -1.69
CA GLY A 587 0.39 5.09 -0.60
C GLY A 587 0.57 5.80 0.74
N ILE A 588 1.39 5.19 1.60
CA ILE A 588 1.68 5.63 2.96
C ILE A 588 2.38 7.00 3.02
N GLU A 589 2.98 7.45 1.92
CA GLU A 589 3.72 8.71 1.84
C GLU A 589 2.82 9.94 2.10
N PHE A 590 1.54 9.82 1.73
CA PHE A 590 0.53 10.85 1.98
C PHE A 590 0.00 10.79 3.42
N ASP A 591 -0.15 9.58 3.97
CA ASP A 591 -0.48 9.39 5.39
C ASP A 591 0.59 10.03 6.29
N TYR A 592 1.86 9.75 6.00
CA TYR A 592 3.01 10.37 6.65
C TYR A 592 2.91 11.89 6.71
N SER A 593 2.56 12.52 5.58
CA SER A 593 2.44 13.97 5.48
C SER A 593 1.28 14.50 6.33
N CYS A 594 0.17 13.78 6.39
CA CYS A 594 -0.99 14.13 7.21
C CYS A 594 -0.70 13.99 8.71
N VAL A 595 -0.01 12.92 9.12
CA VAL A 595 0.43 12.71 10.51
C VAL A 595 1.38 13.81 10.96
N HIS A 596 2.36 14.19 10.13
CA HIS A 596 3.27 15.30 10.43
C HIS A 596 2.55 16.62 10.66
N ALA A 597 1.54 16.92 9.85
CA ALA A 597 0.72 18.11 10.04
C ALA A 597 -0.10 18.05 11.34
N ALA A 598 -0.68 16.89 11.68
CA ALA A 598 -1.45 16.73 12.90
C ALA A 598 -0.59 16.93 14.16
N LEU A 599 0.58 16.30 14.20
CA LEU A 599 1.50 16.41 15.34
C LEU A 599 2.05 17.85 15.48
N GLU A 600 2.57 18.43 14.40
CA GLU A 600 3.18 19.77 14.44
C GLU A 600 2.16 20.86 14.78
N LEU A 601 0.95 20.79 14.22
CA LEU A 601 -0.05 21.82 14.48
C LEU A 601 -0.63 21.72 15.89
N SER A 602 -0.77 20.51 16.44
CA SER A 602 -1.16 20.30 17.82
C SER A 602 -0.10 20.87 18.79
N ASP A 603 1.18 20.59 18.53
CA ASP A 603 2.31 21.16 19.29
C ASP A 603 2.35 22.70 19.28
N LYS A 604 1.81 23.31 18.22
CA LYS A 604 1.72 24.77 18.07
C LYS A 604 0.42 25.37 18.61
N GLY A 605 -0.39 24.57 19.29
CA GLY A 605 -1.56 25.00 20.04
C GLY A 605 -2.87 25.02 19.26
N TYR A 606 -2.91 24.45 18.05
CA TYR A 606 -4.18 24.15 17.39
C TYR A 606 -4.81 22.90 18.00
N GLU A 607 -6.11 22.75 17.80
CA GLU A 607 -6.78 21.46 17.93
C GLU A 607 -6.83 20.82 16.53
N THR A 608 -6.17 19.68 16.38
CA THR A 608 -6.10 18.98 15.09
C THR A 608 -7.23 17.98 14.94
N VAL A 609 -7.92 18.04 13.80
CA VAL A 609 -9.03 17.15 13.48
C VAL A 609 -8.66 16.33 12.25
N MET A 610 -8.46 15.03 12.42
CA MET A 610 -8.16 14.12 11.32
C MET A 610 -9.44 13.52 10.74
N VAL A 611 -9.54 13.49 9.41
CA VAL A 611 -10.61 12.80 8.70
C VAL A 611 -9.98 11.79 7.74
N ASN A 612 -10.21 10.50 7.96
CA ASN A 612 -9.71 9.43 7.10
C ASN A 612 -10.50 8.12 7.32
N CYS A 613 -10.43 7.19 6.37
CA CYS A 613 -11.17 5.91 6.40
C CYS A 613 -10.29 4.68 6.18
N ASN A 614 -8.97 4.83 6.29
CA ASN A 614 -8.03 3.75 6.11
C ASN A 614 -7.67 3.11 7.47
N PRO A 615 -7.96 1.82 7.70
CA PRO A 615 -7.71 1.19 8.99
C PRO A 615 -6.23 0.85 9.23
N GLU A 616 -5.40 0.81 8.19
CA GLU A 616 -3.99 0.40 8.28
C GLU A 616 -3.06 1.51 8.77
N THR A 617 -3.53 2.77 8.83
CA THR A 617 -2.66 3.94 8.91
C THR A 617 -2.47 4.52 10.31
N VAL A 618 -1.40 5.31 10.47
CA VAL A 618 -1.12 6.06 11.70
C VAL A 618 -2.05 7.27 11.83
N SER A 619 -2.50 7.88 10.73
CA SER A 619 -3.47 8.99 10.81
C SER A 619 -4.79 8.61 11.47
N THR A 620 -5.22 7.35 11.35
CA THR A 620 -6.43 6.85 12.02
C THR A 620 -6.13 6.22 13.39
N ASP A 621 -4.93 6.42 13.94
CA ASP A 621 -4.69 6.28 15.37
C ASP A 621 -5.27 7.49 16.11
N TYR A 622 -6.08 7.24 17.14
CA TYR A 622 -6.70 8.30 17.93
C TYR A 622 -5.68 9.13 18.72
N ASP A 623 -4.45 8.62 18.91
CA ASP A 623 -3.37 9.38 19.54
C ASP A 623 -2.66 10.37 18.58
N THR A 624 -2.97 10.34 17.28
CA THR A 624 -2.29 11.18 16.27
C THR A 624 -2.84 12.60 16.20
N ALA A 625 -4.14 12.77 16.43
CA ALA A 625 -4.82 14.05 16.34
C ALA A 625 -5.69 14.27 17.58
N ASP A 626 -5.96 15.53 17.91
CA ASP A 626 -6.83 15.85 19.05
C ASP A 626 -8.25 15.30 18.87
N ARG A 627 -8.73 15.15 17.63
CA ARG A 627 -9.99 14.47 17.27
C ARG A 627 -9.84 13.66 16.00
N LEU A 628 -10.48 12.49 15.95
CA LEU A 628 -10.48 11.61 14.79
C LEU A 628 -11.91 11.34 14.31
N TYR A 629 -12.18 11.57 13.02
CA TYR A 629 -13.38 11.12 12.33
C TYR A 629 -13.04 10.00 11.36
N PHE A 630 -13.54 8.79 11.63
CA PHE A 630 -13.39 7.63 10.73
C PHE A 630 -14.46 7.65 9.64
N GLU A 631 -14.30 8.56 8.67
CA GLU A 631 -15.33 8.87 7.68
C GLU A 631 -14.83 8.81 6.24
N PRO A 632 -15.74 8.51 5.28
CA PRO A 632 -15.42 8.60 3.86
C PRO A 632 -14.96 10.01 3.47
N LEU A 633 -14.03 10.10 2.52
CA LEU A 633 -13.52 11.37 2.01
C LEU A 633 -14.36 11.86 0.82
N THR A 634 -15.67 12.02 1.04
CA THR A 634 -16.56 12.61 0.05
C THR A 634 -16.91 14.05 0.40
N PHE A 635 -17.38 14.82 -0.58
CA PHE A 635 -17.85 16.18 -0.33
C PHE A 635 -19.00 16.22 0.68
N GLU A 636 -19.89 15.21 0.65
CA GLU A 636 -21.01 15.11 1.59
C GLU A 636 -20.52 14.93 3.03
N ASP A 637 -19.69 13.90 3.26
CA ASP A 637 -19.25 13.52 4.60
C ASP A 637 -18.35 14.63 5.20
N VAL A 638 -17.42 15.19 4.41
CA VAL A 638 -16.53 16.28 4.86
C VAL A 638 -17.31 17.56 5.22
N MET A 639 -18.38 17.89 4.48
CA MET A 639 -19.20 19.06 4.80
C MET A 639 -19.99 18.89 6.11
N GLU A 640 -20.46 17.69 6.42
CA GLU A 640 -21.11 17.43 7.72
C GLU A 640 -20.11 17.46 8.88
N ILE A 641 -18.85 17.04 8.66
CA ILE A 641 -17.80 17.14 9.68
C ILE A 641 -17.44 18.61 9.92
N TYR A 642 -17.22 19.36 8.84
CA TYR A 642 -16.97 20.80 8.93
C TYR A 642 -18.10 21.53 9.68
N HIS A 643 -19.35 21.15 9.43
CA HIS A 643 -20.49 21.70 10.18
C HIS A 643 -20.40 21.40 11.67
N ALA A 644 -20.18 20.13 12.07
CA ALA A 644 -20.07 19.75 13.47
C ALA A 644 -18.88 20.42 14.18
N GLU A 645 -17.75 20.56 13.50
CA GLU A 645 -16.56 21.21 14.04
C GLU A 645 -16.73 22.74 14.17
N ALA A 646 -17.44 23.36 13.22
CA ALA A 646 -17.79 24.78 13.27
C ALA A 646 -18.86 25.10 14.33
N GLU A 647 -19.74 24.15 14.67
CA GLU A 647 -20.68 24.29 15.78
C GLU A 647 -19.98 24.15 17.13
N SER A 648 -18.98 23.26 17.22
CA SER A 648 -18.25 23.00 18.46
C SER A 648 -17.10 23.99 18.71
N GLY A 649 -16.62 24.74 17.72
CA GLY A 649 -15.51 25.69 17.86
C GLY A 649 -15.20 26.50 16.61
N THR A 650 -14.05 27.18 16.59
CA THR A 650 -13.60 27.98 15.42
C THR A 650 -12.67 27.16 14.54
N VAL A 651 -13.08 26.87 13.30
CA VAL A 651 -12.21 26.24 12.30
C VAL A 651 -11.33 27.29 11.63
N ALA A 652 -10.03 27.28 11.92
CA ALA A 652 -9.05 28.18 11.32
C ALA A 652 -8.67 27.78 9.88
N GLY A 653 -8.71 26.48 9.56
CA GLY A 653 -8.36 26.02 8.23
C GLY A 653 -8.67 24.55 7.96
N VAL A 654 -8.78 24.23 6.67
CA VAL A 654 -8.85 22.85 6.17
C VAL A 654 -7.69 22.61 5.21
N ILE A 655 -6.87 21.60 5.50
CA ILE A 655 -5.73 21.19 4.69
C ILE A 655 -6.15 20.04 3.77
N VAL A 656 -5.94 20.24 2.46
CA VAL A 656 -6.34 19.28 1.41
C VAL A 656 -5.16 18.79 0.57
N GLN A 657 -3.98 19.39 0.73
CA GLN A 657 -2.81 19.21 -0.14
C GLN A 657 -1.85 18.10 0.34
N LEU A 658 -2.14 17.46 1.47
CA LEU A 658 -1.25 16.46 2.07
C LEU A 658 -1.73 15.01 1.84
N GLY A 659 -3.04 14.78 1.72
CA GLY A 659 -3.63 13.45 1.54
C GLY A 659 -3.68 12.92 0.10
N GLY A 660 -2.95 13.52 -0.85
CA GLY A 660 -2.92 13.05 -2.23
C GLY A 660 -4.16 13.46 -3.05
N GLN A 661 -4.57 12.63 -4.02
CA GLN A 661 -5.56 13.04 -5.03
C GLN A 661 -6.98 13.18 -4.49
N THR A 662 -7.36 12.33 -3.54
CA THR A 662 -8.72 12.28 -2.97
C THR A 662 -9.15 13.63 -2.40
N PRO A 663 -8.46 14.22 -1.40
CA PRO A 663 -8.82 15.55 -0.88
C PRO A 663 -8.59 16.67 -1.89
N LEU A 664 -7.62 16.55 -2.80
CA LEU A 664 -7.41 17.52 -3.88
C LEU A 664 -8.64 17.66 -4.78
N GLY A 665 -9.29 16.54 -5.13
CA GLY A 665 -10.52 16.51 -5.93
C GLY A 665 -11.71 17.23 -5.26
N LEU A 666 -11.67 17.42 -3.94
CA LEU A 666 -12.70 18.13 -3.19
C LEU A 666 -12.43 19.64 -3.05
N ALA A 667 -11.18 20.06 -3.26
CA ALA A 667 -10.68 21.38 -2.84
C ALA A 667 -11.53 22.55 -3.37
N GLN A 668 -11.84 22.56 -4.67
CA GLN A 668 -12.63 23.65 -5.27
C GLN A 668 -14.06 23.67 -4.73
N ARG A 669 -14.72 22.51 -4.66
CA ARG A 669 -16.10 22.43 -4.15
C ARG A 669 -16.20 22.86 -2.69
N LEU A 670 -15.20 22.51 -1.86
CA LEU A 670 -15.13 22.94 -0.46
C LEU A 670 -14.96 24.47 -0.35
N ALA A 671 -14.05 25.05 -1.12
CA ALA A 671 -13.85 26.50 -1.13
C ALA A 671 -15.11 27.25 -1.61
N ASP A 672 -15.77 26.76 -2.68
CA ASP A 672 -17.01 27.33 -3.20
C ASP A 672 -18.16 27.28 -2.16
N ALA A 673 -18.16 26.26 -1.30
CA ALA A 673 -19.09 26.10 -0.19
C ALA A 673 -18.74 26.98 1.05
N GLY A 674 -17.63 27.72 1.01
CA GLY A 674 -17.19 28.62 2.06
C GLY A 674 -16.33 27.97 3.15
N VAL A 675 -15.79 26.78 2.90
CA VAL A 675 -14.81 26.13 3.79
C VAL A 675 -13.47 26.87 3.69
N PRO A 676 -12.80 27.17 4.82
CA PRO A 676 -11.52 27.89 4.82
C PRO A 676 -10.36 26.97 4.39
N VAL A 677 -10.26 26.66 3.10
CA VAL A 677 -9.12 25.90 2.57
C VAL A 677 -7.85 26.76 2.69
N VAL A 678 -6.86 26.28 3.45
CA VAL A 678 -5.58 26.96 3.71
C VAL A 678 -4.46 26.42 2.82
N GLY A 679 -3.32 27.12 2.75
CA GLY A 679 -2.22 26.74 1.84
C GLY A 679 -2.41 27.20 0.40
N THR A 680 -1.92 26.40 -0.55
CA THR A 680 -2.10 26.68 -1.99
C THR A 680 -3.58 26.62 -2.33
N SER A 681 -4.11 27.68 -2.97
CA SER A 681 -5.55 27.76 -3.25
C SER A 681 -5.98 26.75 -4.32
N PRO A 682 -7.25 26.32 -4.34
CA PRO A 682 -7.78 25.43 -5.38
C PRO A 682 -7.56 25.95 -6.80
N GLU A 683 -7.66 27.27 -7.02
CA GLU A 683 -7.40 27.89 -8.31
C GLU A 683 -5.93 27.76 -8.72
N ALA A 684 -5.01 27.91 -7.76
CA ALA A 684 -3.58 27.72 -8.00
C ALA A 684 -3.23 26.25 -8.25
N ILE A 685 -3.91 25.31 -7.60
CA ILE A 685 -3.78 23.87 -7.90
C ILE A 685 -4.22 23.60 -9.35
N ASN A 686 -5.39 24.12 -9.75
CA ASN A 686 -5.91 23.96 -11.10
C ASN A 686 -5.00 24.59 -12.18
N LEU A 687 -4.33 25.71 -11.89
CA LEU A 687 -3.35 26.32 -12.80
C LEU A 687 -2.17 25.39 -13.13
N ALA A 688 -1.84 24.46 -12.23
CA ALA A 688 -0.75 23.51 -12.44
C ALA A 688 -1.22 22.18 -13.07
N GLU A 689 -2.43 21.72 -12.74
CA GLU A 689 -2.98 20.46 -13.27
C GLU A 689 -3.54 20.60 -14.69
N ASP A 690 -4.15 21.73 -15.04
CA ASP A 690 -4.64 21.97 -16.40
C ASP A 690 -3.48 22.28 -17.36
N ARG A 691 -3.27 21.45 -18.38
CA ARG A 691 -2.12 21.60 -19.30
C ARG A 691 -2.16 22.91 -20.09
N GLY A 692 -3.35 23.42 -20.42
CA GLY A 692 -3.52 24.67 -21.14
C GLY A 692 -3.16 25.88 -20.28
N GLU A 693 -3.65 25.92 -19.04
CA GLU A 693 -3.28 26.95 -18.07
C GLU A 693 -1.80 26.85 -17.65
N PHE A 694 -1.30 25.65 -17.41
CA PHE A 694 0.10 25.42 -17.07
C PHE A 694 1.04 25.87 -18.20
N GLY A 695 0.65 25.63 -19.47
CA GLY A 695 1.37 26.15 -20.63
C GLY A 695 1.52 27.68 -20.62
N LYS A 696 0.51 28.42 -20.13
CA LYS A 696 0.59 29.89 -19.96
C LYS A 696 1.52 30.28 -18.82
N VAL A 697 1.54 29.50 -17.72
CA VAL A 697 2.49 29.70 -16.61
C VAL A 697 3.92 29.54 -17.13
N LEU A 698 4.21 28.47 -17.87
CA LEU A 698 5.52 28.20 -18.47
C LEU A 698 5.94 29.30 -19.44
N ALA A 699 5.06 29.72 -20.34
CA ALA A 699 5.34 30.79 -21.30
C ALA A 699 5.65 32.13 -20.60
N LYS A 700 4.91 32.46 -19.54
CA LYS A 700 5.14 33.68 -18.75
C LYS A 700 6.44 33.61 -17.95
N ALA A 701 6.81 32.43 -17.47
CA ALA A 701 8.05 32.17 -16.75
C ALA A 701 9.27 32.02 -17.68
N GLU A 702 9.06 32.05 -19.01
CA GLU A 702 10.08 31.75 -20.04
C GLU A 702 10.75 30.38 -19.82
N LEU A 703 9.98 29.41 -19.33
CA LEU A 703 10.46 28.07 -19.04
C LEU A 703 10.19 27.11 -20.21
N PRO A 704 11.21 26.36 -20.65
CA PRO A 704 11.08 25.34 -21.69
C PRO A 704 10.25 24.15 -21.21
N ALA A 705 9.41 23.64 -22.11
CA ALA A 705 8.62 22.42 -21.93
C ALA A 705 8.78 21.54 -23.19
N PRO A 706 8.54 20.23 -23.11
CA PRO A 706 8.36 19.41 -24.31
C PRO A 706 7.28 20.01 -25.22
N GLU A 707 7.42 19.89 -26.53
CA GLU A 707 6.34 20.24 -27.45
C GLU A 707 5.11 19.39 -27.11
N PHE A 708 3.93 20.01 -27.04
CA PHE A 708 2.70 19.35 -26.60
C PHE A 708 1.49 19.81 -27.41
N GLY A 709 0.45 18.99 -27.42
CA GLY A 709 -0.86 19.36 -27.94
C GLY A 709 -1.98 18.55 -27.28
N THR A 710 -3.21 19.01 -27.52
CA THR A 710 -4.42 18.43 -26.96
C THR A 710 -5.32 17.97 -28.11
N ALA A 711 -5.88 16.77 -27.99
CA ALA A 711 -6.75 16.19 -29.00
C ALA A 711 -8.03 15.61 -28.40
N HIS A 712 -9.15 15.84 -29.09
CA HIS A 712 -10.49 15.35 -28.74
C HIS A 712 -11.00 14.28 -29.71
N SER A 713 -10.18 13.88 -30.68
CA SER A 713 -10.44 12.76 -31.59
C SER A 713 -9.14 12.12 -32.05
N TYR A 714 -9.22 10.90 -32.58
CA TYR A 714 -8.07 10.23 -33.21
C TYR A 714 -7.43 11.08 -34.31
N GLU A 715 -8.24 11.73 -35.15
CA GLU A 715 -7.75 12.55 -36.27
C GLU A 715 -6.96 13.77 -35.79
N GLU A 716 -7.40 14.41 -34.70
CA GLU A 716 -6.66 15.48 -34.04
C GLU A 716 -5.37 14.96 -33.40
N ALA A 717 -5.43 13.84 -32.68
CA ALA A 717 -4.26 13.23 -32.03
C ALA A 717 -3.19 12.87 -33.05
N ARG A 718 -3.59 12.31 -34.19
CA ARG A 718 -2.71 12.03 -35.32
C ARG A 718 -2.06 13.30 -35.87
N GLY A 719 -2.85 14.36 -36.06
CA GLY A 719 -2.35 15.65 -36.54
C GLY A 719 -1.29 16.23 -35.61
N VAL A 720 -1.57 16.25 -34.31
CA VAL A 720 -0.63 16.71 -33.27
C VAL A 720 0.64 15.85 -33.23
N ALA A 721 0.50 14.52 -33.25
CA ALA A 721 1.64 13.61 -33.22
C ALA A 721 2.55 13.74 -34.47
N GLN A 722 1.98 14.05 -35.64
CA GLN A 722 2.76 14.31 -36.86
C GLN A 722 3.51 15.65 -36.81
N GLU A 723 2.94 16.67 -36.16
CA GLU A 723 3.58 17.97 -35.97
C GLU A 723 4.75 17.89 -34.99
N ILE A 724 4.54 17.26 -33.83
CA ILE A 724 5.57 17.04 -32.78
C ILE A 724 6.63 16.03 -33.24
N GLY A 725 6.19 14.99 -33.96
CA GLY A 725 7.01 13.87 -34.41
C GLY A 725 7.16 12.77 -33.36
N TYR A 726 7.22 11.52 -33.83
CA TYR A 726 7.42 10.34 -32.98
C TYR A 726 8.87 10.19 -32.47
N PRO A 727 9.08 9.49 -31.34
CA PRO A 727 8.06 8.99 -30.42
C PRO A 727 7.35 10.11 -29.64
N VAL A 728 6.09 9.87 -29.29
CA VAL A 728 5.26 10.76 -28.47
C VAL A 728 4.75 10.02 -27.25
N LEU A 729 4.55 10.75 -26.16
CA LEU A 729 3.89 10.28 -24.95
C LEU A 729 2.42 10.69 -25.02
N VAL A 730 1.53 9.71 -24.93
CA VAL A 730 0.08 9.96 -24.90
C VAL A 730 -0.47 9.71 -23.51
N ARG A 731 -1.36 10.60 -23.05
CA ARG A 731 -1.94 10.50 -21.70
C ARG A 731 -3.35 11.08 -21.59
N PRO A 732 -4.20 10.54 -20.71
CA PRO A 732 -5.43 11.20 -20.27
C PRO A 732 -5.14 12.48 -19.46
N SER A 733 -6.13 13.37 -19.38
CA SER A 733 -6.09 14.54 -18.48
C SER A 733 -6.52 14.18 -17.04
N TYR A 734 -6.06 14.95 -16.04
CA TYR A 734 -6.41 14.80 -14.61
C TYR A 734 -6.16 13.42 -13.99
N VAL A 735 -4.97 12.86 -14.20
CA VAL A 735 -4.58 11.55 -13.65
C VAL A 735 -3.28 11.61 -12.84
N LEU A 736 -3.18 10.78 -11.79
CA LEU A 736 -1.98 10.54 -11.00
C LEU A 736 -1.37 9.17 -11.33
N GLY A 737 -0.06 9.01 -11.10
CA GLY A 737 0.60 7.70 -11.22
C GLY A 737 0.73 7.23 -12.67
N GLY A 738 0.68 8.18 -13.61
CA GLY A 738 0.72 7.92 -15.04
C GLY A 738 -0.40 7.04 -15.57
N ARG A 739 -1.60 7.09 -14.96
CA ARG A 739 -2.73 6.22 -15.35
C ARG A 739 -3.04 6.36 -16.84
N GLY A 740 -2.99 5.23 -17.56
CA GLY A 740 -3.25 5.19 -18.99
C GLY A 740 -2.20 5.89 -19.86
N MET A 741 -1.00 6.14 -19.36
CA MET A 741 0.08 6.76 -20.14
C MET A 741 0.84 5.72 -20.97
N GLU A 742 1.06 6.00 -22.26
CA GLU A 742 1.79 5.10 -23.16
C GLU A 742 2.79 5.87 -24.04
N ILE A 743 3.98 5.29 -24.27
CA ILE A 743 4.92 5.81 -25.27
C ILE A 743 4.59 5.18 -26.61
N VAL A 744 4.24 6.03 -27.57
CA VAL A 744 3.83 5.64 -28.92
C VAL A 744 4.96 5.98 -29.90
N TYR A 745 5.39 4.97 -30.67
CA TYR A 745 6.52 5.09 -31.60
C TYR A 745 6.11 5.29 -33.06
N ASP A 746 4.86 4.97 -33.42
CA ASP A 746 4.32 5.10 -34.77
C ASP A 746 2.80 5.31 -34.76
N GLU A 747 2.25 5.61 -35.95
CA GLU A 747 0.82 5.90 -36.12
C GLU A 747 -0.08 4.69 -35.80
N ALA A 748 0.36 3.46 -36.08
CA ALA A 748 -0.44 2.26 -35.80
C ALA A 748 -0.57 2.02 -34.29
N ALA A 749 0.49 2.27 -33.53
CA ALA A 749 0.43 2.24 -32.08
C ALA A 749 -0.45 3.36 -31.51
N LEU A 750 -0.47 4.55 -32.14
CA LEU A 750 -1.37 5.65 -31.75
C LEU A 750 -2.84 5.27 -31.93
N GLU A 751 -3.19 4.72 -33.09
CA GLU A 751 -4.56 4.26 -33.39
C GLU A 751 -5.01 3.23 -32.36
N SER A 752 -4.17 2.23 -32.12
CA SER A 752 -4.45 1.16 -31.15
C SER A 752 -4.63 1.68 -29.73
N TYR A 753 -3.84 2.67 -29.29
CA TYR A 753 -4.02 3.32 -27.99
C TYR A 753 -5.37 4.05 -27.90
N ILE A 754 -5.71 4.83 -28.92
CA ILE A 754 -6.95 5.63 -28.93
C ILE A 754 -8.19 4.74 -28.99
N GLU A 755 -8.15 3.63 -29.74
CA GLU A 755 -9.26 2.65 -29.77
C GLU A 755 -9.48 1.97 -28.41
N ARG A 756 -8.41 1.74 -27.63
CA ARG A 756 -8.51 1.23 -26.25
C ARG A 756 -8.99 2.29 -25.26
N ALA A 757 -8.67 3.56 -25.49
CA ALA A 757 -9.08 4.69 -24.67
C ALA A 757 -10.55 5.05 -24.98
N THR A 758 -11.49 4.28 -24.42
CA THR A 758 -12.94 4.30 -24.67
C THR A 758 -13.69 5.59 -24.32
N GLU A 759 -13.01 6.61 -23.75
CA GLU A 759 -13.63 7.84 -23.21
C GLU A 759 -13.19 9.13 -23.93
N LEU A 760 -12.76 9.07 -25.20
CA LEU A 760 -12.30 10.26 -25.91
C LEU A 760 -13.46 11.20 -26.29
N ASN A 761 -13.63 12.28 -25.54
CA ASN A 761 -14.68 13.29 -25.76
C ASN A 761 -14.23 14.72 -25.38
N SER A 762 -15.14 15.70 -25.44
CA SER A 762 -14.83 17.11 -25.14
C SER A 762 -14.48 17.38 -23.68
N GLU A 763 -14.97 16.55 -22.75
CA GLU A 763 -14.71 16.67 -21.30
C GLU A 763 -13.44 15.90 -20.89
N HIS A 764 -13.00 14.93 -21.70
CA HIS A 764 -11.81 14.12 -21.47
C HIS A 764 -10.90 14.08 -22.71
N PRO A 765 -10.12 15.16 -22.96
CA PRO A 765 -9.12 15.15 -24.01
C PRO A 765 -7.92 14.24 -23.70
N VAL A 766 -7.24 13.81 -24.76
CA VAL A 766 -5.91 13.19 -24.71
C VAL A 766 -4.84 14.24 -24.96
N LEU A 767 -3.80 14.21 -24.14
CA LEU A 767 -2.60 15.02 -24.31
C LEU A 767 -1.55 14.21 -25.05
N VAL A 768 -0.89 14.86 -26.01
CA VAL A 768 0.21 14.28 -26.80
C VAL A 768 1.43 15.17 -26.59
N ASP A 769 2.46 14.61 -25.95
CA ASP A 769 3.70 15.30 -25.59
C ASP A 769 4.89 14.69 -26.36
N ARG A 770 5.89 15.51 -26.70
CA ARG A 770 7.17 15.03 -27.25
C ARG A 770 7.86 14.15 -26.21
N PHE A 771 8.14 12.90 -26.56
CA PHE A 771 8.88 12.02 -25.67
C PHE A 771 10.36 12.41 -25.62
N LEU A 772 10.88 12.71 -24.43
CA LEU A 772 12.28 13.10 -24.19
C LEU A 772 13.19 11.88 -24.07
N ASP A 773 13.32 11.11 -25.16
CA ASP A 773 14.11 9.86 -25.20
C ASP A 773 15.56 10.05 -24.66
N GLY A 774 15.96 9.26 -23.67
CA GLY A 774 17.30 9.33 -23.05
C GLY A 774 17.56 10.55 -22.16
N ALA A 775 16.54 11.29 -21.74
CA ALA A 775 16.70 12.39 -20.78
C ALA A 775 16.87 11.88 -19.35
N ILE A 776 17.64 12.61 -18.53
CA ILE A 776 17.71 12.39 -17.09
C ILE A 776 16.45 13.00 -16.46
N GLU A 777 15.70 12.22 -15.69
CA GLU A 777 14.56 12.73 -14.94
C GLU A 777 15.00 13.24 -13.57
N ILE A 778 14.46 14.39 -13.17
CA ILE A 778 14.82 15.09 -11.93
C ILE A 778 13.53 15.42 -11.18
N ASP A 779 13.42 14.95 -9.94
CA ASP A 779 12.35 15.33 -9.02
C ASP A 779 12.85 16.38 -8.03
N VAL A 780 12.00 17.37 -7.73
CA VAL A 780 12.33 18.44 -6.80
C VAL A 780 11.17 18.70 -5.87
N ASP A 781 11.36 18.44 -4.59
CA ASP A 781 10.42 18.87 -3.55
C ASP A 781 10.86 20.22 -3.00
N ALA A 782 9.92 21.15 -2.87
CA ALA A 782 10.18 22.51 -2.43
C ALA A 782 9.07 23.05 -1.52
N LEU A 783 9.45 23.95 -0.61
CA LEU A 783 8.53 24.73 0.22
C LEU A 783 8.48 26.16 -0.32
N CYS A 784 7.29 26.76 -0.34
CA CYS A 784 7.09 28.15 -0.73
C CYS A 784 6.11 28.83 0.24
N ASP A 785 6.50 29.98 0.80
CA ASP A 785 5.62 30.79 1.68
C ASP A 785 4.84 31.89 0.92
N GLY A 786 4.94 31.88 -0.41
CA GLY A 786 4.40 32.89 -1.31
C GLY A 786 5.40 34.01 -1.65
N THR A 787 6.55 34.08 -0.96
CA THR A 787 7.59 35.08 -1.22
C THR A 787 8.98 34.48 -1.43
N ASP A 788 9.36 33.47 -0.65
CA ASP A 788 10.61 32.72 -0.78
C ASP A 788 10.33 31.25 -1.08
N VAL A 789 11.36 30.57 -1.60
CA VAL A 789 11.33 29.14 -1.90
C VAL A 789 12.56 28.46 -1.33
N TYR A 790 12.33 27.39 -0.58
CA TYR A 790 13.34 26.49 -0.03
C TYR A 790 13.29 25.17 -0.80
N LEU A 791 14.40 24.72 -1.39
CA LEU A 791 14.46 23.39 -2.00
C LEU A 791 14.58 22.35 -0.88
N GLY A 792 13.58 21.50 -0.74
CA GLY A 792 13.62 20.36 0.17
C GLY A 792 14.63 19.31 -0.27
N GLY A 793 14.61 18.94 -1.55
CA GLY A 793 15.52 17.95 -2.12
C GLY A 793 15.56 18.05 -3.65
N VAL A 794 16.72 17.79 -4.25
CA VAL A 794 16.87 17.59 -5.69
C VAL A 794 17.27 16.14 -5.90
N MET A 795 16.42 15.36 -6.55
CA MET A 795 16.59 13.93 -6.76
C MET A 795 16.87 13.67 -8.23
N GLU A 796 17.89 12.87 -8.52
CA GLU A 796 18.18 12.39 -9.86
C GLU A 796 17.72 10.94 -9.99
N HIS A 797 16.86 10.66 -10.96
CA HIS A 797 16.45 9.29 -11.23
C HIS A 797 17.60 8.49 -11.85
N ILE A 798 17.69 7.21 -11.49
CA ILE A 798 18.60 6.28 -12.14
C ILE A 798 18.03 5.94 -13.51
N GLU A 799 16.75 5.57 -13.59
CA GLU A 799 16.01 5.37 -14.83
C GLU A 799 15.90 6.66 -15.65
N GLU A 800 15.78 6.51 -16.97
CA GLU A 800 15.56 7.64 -17.88
C GLU A 800 14.09 8.08 -17.92
N ALA A 801 13.86 9.32 -18.35
CA ALA A 801 12.52 9.86 -18.53
C ALA A 801 11.70 8.95 -19.46
N GLY A 802 10.51 8.55 -18.98
CA GLY A 802 9.65 7.56 -19.64
C GLY A 802 9.40 6.31 -18.81
N ILE A 803 10.14 6.14 -17.72
CA ILE A 803 9.76 5.29 -16.61
C ILE A 803 9.19 6.20 -15.53
N HIS A 804 8.02 5.87 -15.01
CA HIS A 804 7.34 6.72 -14.06
C HIS A 804 8.17 6.94 -12.78
N SER A 805 8.25 8.17 -12.28
CA SER A 805 8.99 8.56 -11.06
C SER A 805 8.77 7.66 -9.83
N GLY A 806 7.54 7.16 -9.67
CA GLY A 806 7.20 6.20 -8.62
C GLY A 806 7.89 4.84 -8.74
N ASP A 807 8.12 4.34 -9.95
CA ASP A 807 8.80 3.07 -10.22
C ASP A 807 10.31 3.24 -10.42
N SER A 808 10.77 4.48 -10.61
CA SER A 808 12.19 4.80 -10.71
C SER A 808 12.89 4.72 -9.35
N SER A 809 14.12 4.25 -9.42
CA SER A 809 15.13 4.50 -8.40
C SER A 809 15.60 5.95 -8.48
N CYS A 810 15.95 6.58 -7.37
CA CYS A 810 16.50 7.93 -7.38
C CYS A 810 17.56 8.18 -6.30
N SER A 811 18.48 9.11 -6.57
CA SER A 811 19.57 9.49 -5.68
C SER A 811 19.40 10.91 -5.16
N LEU A 812 19.68 11.09 -3.87
CA LEU A 812 19.80 12.38 -3.20
C LEU A 812 21.09 12.39 -2.35
N PRO A 813 22.04 13.32 -2.57
CA PRO A 813 22.05 14.31 -3.66
C PRO A 813 22.13 13.66 -5.07
N PRO A 814 21.92 14.44 -6.14
CA PRO A 814 22.11 14.00 -7.52
C PRO A 814 23.52 13.44 -7.75
N MET A 815 23.64 12.40 -8.56
CA MET A 815 24.90 11.68 -8.78
C MET A 815 25.70 12.25 -9.96
N THR A 816 25.03 12.70 -11.02
CA THR A 816 25.67 13.17 -12.26
C THR A 816 25.42 14.65 -12.55
N LEU A 817 24.43 15.28 -11.90
CA LEU A 817 24.13 16.71 -12.10
C LEU A 817 25.22 17.62 -11.53
N GLY A 818 25.66 18.60 -12.34
CA GLY A 818 26.62 19.61 -11.91
C GLY A 818 25.97 20.80 -11.19
N PRO A 819 26.76 21.66 -10.50
CA PRO A 819 26.24 22.85 -9.83
C PRO A 819 25.47 23.81 -10.75
N GLU A 820 25.86 23.91 -12.02
CA GLU A 820 25.15 24.73 -13.01
C GLU A 820 23.74 24.22 -13.30
N ASP A 821 23.55 22.90 -13.37
CA ASP A 821 22.25 22.30 -13.64
C ASP A 821 21.32 22.42 -12.42
N ILE A 822 21.87 22.24 -11.22
CA ILE A 822 21.14 22.46 -9.97
C ILE A 822 20.69 23.93 -9.85
N GLU A 823 21.52 24.90 -10.26
CA GLU A 823 21.11 26.30 -10.26
C GLU A 823 20.02 26.60 -11.29
N LYS A 824 20.05 25.98 -12.48
CA LYS A 824 18.93 26.07 -13.45
C LYS A 824 17.64 25.54 -12.85
N VAL A 825 17.71 24.38 -12.19
CA VAL A 825 16.58 23.78 -11.47
C VAL A 825 16.04 24.75 -10.43
N ARG A 826 16.90 25.29 -9.56
CA ARG A 826 16.53 26.26 -8.53
C ARG A 826 15.81 27.49 -9.08
N VAL A 827 16.35 28.09 -10.14
CA VAL A 827 15.74 29.27 -10.79
C VAL A 827 14.37 28.90 -11.38
N ALA A 828 14.27 27.75 -12.05
CA ALA A 828 13.02 27.27 -12.63
C ALA A 828 11.97 26.97 -11.56
N THR A 829 12.33 26.29 -10.46
CA THR A 829 11.42 25.98 -9.35
C THR A 829 10.89 27.26 -8.70
N LYS A 830 11.75 28.26 -8.50
CA LYS A 830 11.33 29.59 -7.99
C LYS A 830 10.33 30.28 -8.91
N ALA A 831 10.61 30.28 -10.21
CA ALA A 831 9.73 30.89 -11.20
C ALA A 831 8.36 30.17 -11.27
N LEU A 832 8.34 28.84 -11.18
CA LEU A 832 7.12 28.04 -11.13
C LEU A 832 6.31 28.30 -9.86
N ALA A 833 6.94 28.23 -8.68
CA ALA A 833 6.25 28.47 -7.41
C ALA A 833 5.53 29.83 -7.39
N ALA A 834 6.22 30.89 -7.85
CA ALA A 834 5.66 32.23 -7.96
C ALA A 834 4.61 32.36 -9.08
N GLY A 835 4.78 31.65 -10.20
CA GLY A 835 3.86 31.66 -11.33
C GLY A 835 2.52 30.97 -11.03
N ILE A 836 2.57 29.89 -10.24
CA ILE A 836 1.42 29.09 -9.80
C ILE A 836 0.75 29.76 -8.59
N GLY A 837 1.53 30.35 -7.67
CA GLY A 837 1.03 30.92 -6.42
C GLY A 837 1.05 29.94 -5.26
N VAL A 838 2.10 29.11 -5.17
CA VAL A 838 2.25 28.04 -4.18
C VAL A 838 2.37 28.60 -2.76
N LYS A 839 1.68 27.96 -1.81
CA LYS A 839 1.83 28.15 -0.36
C LYS A 839 1.84 26.81 0.36
N GLY A 840 2.99 26.38 0.83
CA GLY A 840 3.23 25.04 1.39
C GLY A 840 4.17 24.24 0.49
N LEU A 841 3.86 22.96 0.25
CA LEU A 841 4.65 22.07 -0.59
C LEU A 841 4.34 22.23 -2.08
N MET A 842 5.37 22.03 -2.89
CA MET A 842 5.27 21.77 -4.32
C MET A 842 6.35 20.75 -4.71
N ASN A 843 5.98 19.82 -5.58
CA ASN A 843 6.89 18.96 -6.31
C ASN A 843 6.99 19.41 -7.77
N VAL A 844 8.17 19.34 -8.36
CA VAL A 844 8.38 19.64 -9.79
C VAL A 844 9.23 18.55 -10.42
N GLN A 845 8.80 18.06 -11.57
CA GLN A 845 9.54 17.09 -12.38
C GLN A 845 10.16 17.77 -13.60
N TYR A 846 11.42 17.48 -13.87
CA TYR A 846 12.16 17.99 -15.01
C TYR A 846 12.79 16.85 -15.82
N GLY A 847 12.94 17.08 -17.12
CA GLY A 847 13.79 16.28 -18.00
C GLY A 847 15.02 17.09 -18.42
N LEU A 848 16.23 16.57 -18.17
CA LEU A 848 17.48 17.18 -18.63
C LEU A 848 18.01 16.43 -19.86
N LYS A 849 18.05 17.11 -21.00
CA LYS A 849 18.54 16.54 -22.26
C LYS A 849 19.36 17.56 -23.04
N ASP A 850 20.52 17.15 -23.55
CA ASP A 850 21.43 18.01 -24.32
C ASP A 850 21.74 19.36 -23.62
N ASN A 851 21.92 19.33 -22.30
CA ASN A 851 22.11 20.49 -21.39
C ASN A 851 20.93 21.47 -21.29
N GLN A 852 19.79 21.13 -21.89
CA GLN A 852 18.53 21.85 -21.78
C GLN A 852 17.65 21.18 -20.73
N LEU A 853 17.27 21.95 -19.71
CA LEU A 853 16.28 21.55 -18.72
C LEU A 853 14.90 21.77 -19.31
N TYR A 854 13.98 20.81 -19.20
CA TYR A 854 12.59 20.89 -19.62
C TYR A 854 11.67 20.63 -18.43
N VAL A 855 10.61 21.41 -18.27
CA VAL A 855 9.58 21.15 -17.24
C VAL A 855 8.63 20.06 -17.75
N ILE A 856 8.49 18.98 -16.98
CA ILE A 856 7.53 17.90 -17.27
C ILE A 856 6.18 18.27 -16.67
N GLU A 857 6.14 18.43 -15.34
CA GLU A 857 4.95 18.80 -14.57
C GLU A 857 5.32 19.49 -13.25
N ALA A 858 4.35 20.16 -12.64
CA ALA A 858 4.44 20.72 -11.30
C ALA A 858 3.19 20.34 -10.50
N ASN A 859 3.40 19.86 -9.29
CA ASN A 859 2.37 19.36 -8.38
C ASN A 859 2.38 20.24 -7.12
N PRO A 860 1.49 21.24 -6.99
CA PRO A 860 1.52 22.20 -5.88
C PRO A 860 0.86 21.64 -4.60
N ARG A 861 1.33 20.45 -4.20
CA ARG A 861 0.88 19.63 -3.08
C ARG A 861 2.05 18.77 -2.58
N ALA A 862 1.82 17.97 -1.53
CA ALA A 862 2.76 16.92 -1.16
C ALA A 862 2.91 15.89 -2.29
N SER A 863 4.14 15.42 -2.48
CA SER A 863 4.50 14.31 -3.35
C SER A 863 4.83 13.08 -2.51
N ARG A 864 4.89 11.92 -3.16
CA ARG A 864 5.33 10.68 -2.51
C ARG A 864 6.79 10.71 -2.06
N THR A 865 7.62 11.59 -2.61
CA THR A 865 9.05 11.68 -2.27
C THR A 865 9.31 12.49 -0.99
N VAL A 866 8.31 13.22 -0.47
CA VAL A 866 8.44 14.04 0.76
C VAL A 866 9.02 13.26 1.95
N PRO A 867 8.57 12.04 2.28
CA PRO A 867 9.16 11.27 3.37
C PRO A 867 10.63 10.91 3.09
N PHE A 868 10.94 10.35 1.92
CA PHE A 868 12.31 10.02 1.52
C PHE A 868 13.24 11.23 1.62
N VAL A 869 12.84 12.38 1.07
CA VAL A 869 13.62 13.62 1.14
C VAL A 869 13.78 14.08 2.59
N SER A 870 12.73 13.98 3.40
CA SER A 870 12.77 14.38 4.81
C SER A 870 13.77 13.54 5.61
N LYS A 871 13.76 12.21 5.41
CA LYS A 871 14.70 11.28 6.07
C LYS A 871 16.12 11.45 5.55
N ALA A 872 16.28 11.65 4.24
CA ALA A 872 17.59 11.80 3.63
C ALA A 872 18.27 13.10 4.06
N THR A 873 17.54 14.23 4.06
CA THR A 873 18.09 15.55 4.38
C THR A 873 18.05 15.91 5.86
N GLY A 874 17.26 15.17 6.64
CA GLY A 874 16.98 15.46 8.04
C GLY A 874 16.07 16.68 8.26
N VAL A 875 15.27 17.09 7.25
CA VAL A 875 14.36 18.22 7.35
C VAL A 875 12.92 17.72 7.27
N ALA A 876 12.11 17.97 8.30
CA ALA A 876 10.70 17.56 8.34
C ALA A 876 9.84 18.45 7.43
N LEU A 877 9.83 18.17 6.12
CA LEU A 877 9.19 19.02 5.12
C LEU A 877 7.68 19.17 5.31
N ALA A 878 6.99 18.09 5.69
CA ALA A 878 5.54 18.12 5.92
C ALA A 878 5.16 18.98 7.14
N LYS A 879 5.92 18.90 8.25
CA LYS A 879 5.77 19.79 9.42
C LYS A 879 5.93 21.25 8.99
N ALA A 880 7.02 21.59 8.31
CA ALA A 880 7.27 22.94 7.79
C ALA A 880 6.17 23.43 6.83
N ALA A 881 5.67 22.57 5.96
CA ALA A 881 4.59 22.89 5.04
C ALA A 881 3.29 23.25 5.77
N SER A 882 2.90 22.47 6.76
CA SER A 882 1.68 22.72 7.55
C SER A 882 1.72 24.08 8.25
N ARG A 883 2.89 24.48 8.77
CA ARG A 883 3.13 25.80 9.38
C ARG A 883 2.99 26.93 8.35
N ILE A 884 3.55 26.75 7.16
CA ILE A 884 3.43 27.72 6.06
C ILE A 884 1.98 27.87 5.61
N MET A 885 1.22 26.77 5.52
CA MET A 885 -0.19 26.81 5.13
C MET A 885 -1.03 27.68 6.08
N LEU A 886 -0.64 27.78 7.35
CA LEU A 886 -1.25 28.65 8.37
C LEU A 886 -0.56 30.00 8.57
N GLY A 887 0.40 30.34 7.70
CA GLY A 887 0.96 31.70 7.60
C GLY A 887 2.37 31.90 8.14
N ALA A 888 3.07 30.85 8.58
CA ALA A 888 4.49 30.96 8.91
C ALA A 888 5.33 31.22 7.63
N THR A 889 6.42 31.97 7.77
CA THR A 889 7.37 32.24 6.70
C THR A 889 8.57 31.31 6.77
N ILE A 890 9.24 31.08 5.63
CA ILE A 890 10.49 30.31 5.56
C ILE A 890 11.58 30.96 6.43
N ALA A 891 11.56 32.29 6.56
CA ALA A 891 12.47 33.02 7.43
C ALA A 891 12.28 32.67 8.91
N GLU A 892 11.03 32.63 9.39
CA GLU A 892 10.70 32.23 10.77
C GLU A 892 11.08 30.76 11.01
N LEU A 893 10.77 29.86 10.07
CA LEU A 893 11.13 28.45 10.20
C LEU A 893 12.66 28.21 10.23
N LYS A 894 13.43 29.06 9.56
CA LYS A 894 14.91 29.07 9.67
C LYS A 894 15.39 29.59 11.02
N GLU A 895 14.73 30.61 11.57
CA GLU A 895 15.06 31.16 12.89
C GLU A 895 14.74 30.17 14.02
N GLU A 896 13.64 29.42 13.89
CA GLU A 896 13.25 28.34 14.81
C GLU A 896 14.15 27.09 14.69
N GLY A 897 15.00 27.01 13.67
CA GLY A 897 15.88 25.86 13.42
C GLY A 897 15.19 24.66 12.75
N MET A 898 13.92 24.79 12.36
CA MET A 898 13.20 23.75 11.60
C MET A 898 13.77 23.60 10.17
N LEU A 899 14.22 24.72 9.57
CA LEU A 899 14.88 24.73 8.27
C LEU A 899 16.35 25.18 8.42
N PRO A 900 17.32 24.49 7.79
CA PRO A 900 18.70 24.96 7.73
C PRO A 900 18.82 26.36 7.10
N SER A 901 19.65 27.22 7.71
CA SER A 901 19.88 28.58 7.21
C SER A 901 21.04 28.69 6.22
N SER A 902 21.98 27.74 6.24
CA SER A 902 23.23 27.77 5.46
C SER A 902 23.24 26.93 4.19
N TYR A 903 22.29 26.01 4.04
CA TYR A 903 22.14 25.14 2.87
C TYR A 903 20.67 24.77 2.69
N ASP A 904 20.38 24.08 1.59
CA ASP A 904 19.10 23.43 1.32
C ASP A 904 19.31 22.13 0.50
N GLY A 905 18.24 21.48 0.06
CA GLY A 905 18.29 20.21 -0.66
C GLY A 905 19.01 20.24 -2.02
N GLY A 906 19.27 21.42 -2.57
CA GLY A 906 20.11 21.60 -3.78
C GLY A 906 21.56 22.00 -3.47
N SER A 907 21.94 22.06 -2.19
CA SER A 907 23.26 22.55 -1.77
C SER A 907 23.78 21.83 -0.51
N LEU A 908 23.40 20.55 -0.36
CA LEU A 908 23.82 19.71 0.76
C LEU A 908 25.35 19.69 0.91
N PRO A 909 25.89 19.60 2.15
CA PRO A 909 27.32 19.49 2.40
C PRO A 909 27.96 18.31 1.65
N LEU A 910 29.25 18.42 1.29
CA LEU A 910 29.96 17.38 0.52
C LEU A 910 30.11 16.06 1.29
N GLU A 911 30.16 16.15 2.62
CA GLU A 911 30.22 15.03 3.55
C GLU A 911 28.85 14.41 3.87
N HIS A 912 27.76 15.00 3.35
CA HIS A 912 26.42 14.45 3.50
C HIS A 912 26.37 13.08 2.83
N PRO A 913 25.83 12.03 3.50
CA PRO A 913 25.73 10.72 2.90
C PRO A 913 24.80 10.73 1.68
N ILE A 914 24.99 9.75 0.80
CA ILE A 914 24.14 9.52 -0.36
C ILE A 914 23.00 8.61 0.08
N ALA A 915 21.79 9.08 -0.16
CA ALA A 915 20.55 8.33 -0.01
C ALA A 915 20.07 7.90 -1.40
N VAL A 916 19.71 6.63 -1.54
CA VAL A 916 19.12 6.09 -2.77
C VAL A 916 17.79 5.44 -2.43
N LYS A 917 16.72 5.87 -3.08
CA LYS A 917 15.41 5.23 -3.02
C LYS A 917 15.30 4.19 -4.14
N GLU A 918 14.77 3.02 -3.82
CA GLU A 918 14.42 1.96 -4.79
C GLU A 918 12.95 1.58 -4.62
N ALA A 919 12.29 1.24 -5.74
CA ALA A 919 10.88 0.85 -5.76
C ALA A 919 10.69 -0.66 -5.64
N VAL A 920 9.58 -1.09 -5.05
CA VAL A 920 9.19 -2.52 -4.95
C VAL A 920 7.96 -2.78 -5.81
N LEU A 921 8.07 -3.77 -6.71
CA LEU A 921 7.08 -4.05 -7.77
C LEU A 921 6.34 -5.38 -7.50
N PRO A 922 5.00 -5.43 -7.65
CA PRO A 922 4.20 -6.58 -7.28
C PRO A 922 4.06 -7.63 -8.40
N PHE A 923 4.99 -7.68 -9.36
CA PHE A 923 4.82 -8.50 -10.57
C PHE A 923 4.64 -10.01 -10.29
N ASN A 924 5.17 -10.51 -9.19
CA ASN A 924 4.99 -11.90 -8.77
C ASN A 924 3.56 -12.25 -8.30
N ARG A 925 2.71 -11.25 -8.04
CA ARG A 925 1.31 -11.41 -7.59
C ARG A 925 0.32 -11.51 -8.74
N PHE A 926 0.65 -10.95 -9.90
CA PHE A 926 -0.26 -10.87 -11.04
C PHE A 926 0.16 -11.83 -12.15
N ARG A 927 -0.68 -12.84 -12.38
CA ARG A 927 -0.54 -13.84 -13.45
C ARG A 927 -1.72 -13.75 -14.40
N SER A 928 -1.52 -14.15 -15.64
CA SER A 928 -2.59 -14.36 -16.61
C SER A 928 -3.50 -15.51 -16.19
N ALA A 929 -4.69 -15.60 -16.78
CA ALA A 929 -5.65 -16.69 -16.53
C ALA A 929 -5.09 -18.10 -16.83
N ASP A 930 -4.11 -18.22 -17.73
CA ASP A 930 -3.42 -19.48 -18.02
C ASP A 930 -2.26 -19.80 -17.04
N GLY A 931 -2.01 -18.93 -16.06
CA GLY A 931 -0.96 -19.04 -15.05
C GLY A 931 0.39 -18.42 -15.43
N SER A 932 0.53 -17.91 -16.67
CA SER A 932 1.77 -17.26 -17.12
C SER A 932 2.03 -15.92 -16.41
N MET A 933 3.30 -15.56 -16.21
CA MET A 933 3.69 -14.27 -15.64
C MET A 933 3.43 -13.14 -16.64
N LEU A 934 2.89 -12.01 -16.17
CA LEU A 934 2.73 -10.80 -16.97
C LEU A 934 4.07 -10.13 -17.29
N ASP A 935 4.06 -9.17 -18.22
CA ASP A 935 5.28 -8.49 -18.63
C ASP A 935 5.77 -7.54 -17.52
N THR A 936 7.01 -7.71 -17.10
CA THR A 936 7.62 -6.98 -15.98
C THR A 936 8.33 -5.71 -16.42
N VAL A 937 7.95 -5.13 -17.56
CA VAL A 937 8.58 -3.92 -18.11
C VAL A 937 8.07 -2.68 -17.40
N LEU A 938 9.02 -1.84 -17.00
CA LEU A 938 8.77 -0.50 -16.49
C LEU A 938 8.16 0.39 -17.59
N SER A 939 7.21 1.23 -17.20
CA SER A 939 6.40 2.03 -18.12
C SER A 939 6.21 3.46 -17.59
N PRO A 940 5.67 4.38 -18.42
CA PRO A 940 5.21 5.69 -17.95
C PRO A 940 4.07 5.61 -16.94
N GLU A 941 3.40 4.46 -16.84
CA GLU A 941 2.44 4.17 -15.78
C GLU A 941 3.12 3.47 -14.60
N MET A 942 2.87 4.00 -13.39
CA MET A 942 3.36 3.47 -12.11
C MET A 942 2.69 2.15 -11.75
N LYS A 943 3.49 1.19 -11.25
CA LYS A 943 3.04 -0.14 -10.80
C LYS A 943 3.60 -0.56 -9.42
N SER A 944 4.57 0.16 -8.88
CA SER A 944 5.16 -0.14 -7.56
C SER A 944 4.17 0.06 -6.41
N THR A 945 4.35 -0.74 -5.36
CA THR A 945 3.51 -0.71 -4.14
C THR A 945 4.18 -0.02 -2.96
N GLY A 946 5.51 0.07 -2.97
CA GLY A 946 6.28 0.64 -1.88
C GLY A 946 7.71 0.97 -2.28
N GLU A 947 8.48 1.46 -1.32
CA GLU A 947 9.85 1.92 -1.51
C GLU A 947 10.75 1.58 -0.33
N VAL A 948 12.06 1.57 -0.60
CA VAL A 948 13.12 1.42 0.40
C VAL A 948 14.18 2.50 0.20
N MET A 949 14.98 2.74 1.24
CA MET A 949 16.10 3.67 1.20
C MET A 949 17.41 2.99 1.60
N GLY A 950 18.45 3.19 0.80
CA GLY A 950 19.83 2.84 1.12
C GLY A 950 20.65 4.09 1.42
N LEU A 951 21.32 4.11 2.57
CA LEU A 951 22.14 5.25 3.01
C LEU A 951 23.61 4.85 3.12
N ALA A 952 24.51 5.55 2.42
CA ALA A 952 25.95 5.29 2.53
C ALA A 952 26.82 6.49 2.13
N ASP A 953 28.11 6.43 2.46
CA ASP A 953 29.09 7.48 2.11
C ASP A 953 29.45 7.53 0.61
N ASN A 954 28.98 6.56 -0.18
CA ASN A 954 29.18 6.51 -1.63
C ASN A 954 27.99 5.85 -2.34
N PHE A 955 27.77 6.24 -3.59
CA PHE A 955 26.61 5.84 -4.37
C PHE A 955 26.49 4.32 -4.56
N GLY A 956 27.58 3.63 -4.92
CA GLY A 956 27.53 2.18 -5.13
C GLY A 956 27.09 1.42 -3.88
N ALA A 957 27.55 1.84 -2.70
CA ALA A 957 27.11 1.23 -1.44
C ALA A 957 25.66 1.58 -1.08
N ALA A 958 25.24 2.83 -1.30
CA ALA A 958 23.87 3.28 -1.05
C ALA A 958 22.88 2.53 -1.97
N TYR A 959 23.21 2.42 -3.26
CA TYR A 959 22.39 1.69 -4.22
C TYR A 959 22.36 0.19 -3.94
N TYR A 960 23.48 -0.44 -3.54
CA TYR A 960 23.45 -1.84 -3.13
C TYR A 960 22.52 -2.08 -1.94
N LYS A 961 22.57 -1.21 -0.92
CA LYS A 961 21.65 -1.26 0.22
C LYS A 961 20.19 -1.11 -0.21
N ALA A 962 19.90 -0.18 -1.12
CA ALA A 962 18.55 -0.02 -1.67
C ALA A 962 18.09 -1.27 -2.43
N LEU A 963 18.94 -1.86 -3.28
CA LEU A 963 18.63 -3.08 -4.02
C LEU A 963 18.32 -4.27 -3.11
N ILE A 964 19.18 -4.57 -2.13
CA ILE A 964 18.94 -5.70 -1.21
C ILE A 964 17.73 -5.45 -0.32
N ALA A 965 17.49 -4.21 0.12
CA ALA A 965 16.28 -3.85 0.86
C ALA A 965 15.00 -4.00 0.01
N GLY A 966 15.09 -3.76 -1.30
CA GLY A 966 14.03 -3.98 -2.28
C GLY A 966 13.93 -5.42 -2.78
N PHE A 967 14.47 -6.38 -2.03
CA PHE A 967 14.49 -7.82 -2.32
C PHE A 967 15.30 -8.23 -3.57
N MET A 968 16.13 -7.35 -4.13
CA MET A 968 17.00 -7.65 -5.26
C MET A 968 18.42 -8.04 -4.80
N LYS A 969 18.64 -9.34 -4.61
CA LYS A 969 19.95 -9.86 -4.19
C LYS A 969 20.92 -10.02 -5.36
N MET A 970 21.78 -9.04 -5.54
CA MET A 970 22.80 -9.06 -6.60
C MET A 970 23.89 -10.14 -6.37
N PRO A 971 24.26 -10.94 -7.37
CA PRO A 971 25.22 -12.05 -7.21
C PRO A 971 26.66 -11.57 -7.11
N LYS A 972 27.44 -12.06 -6.14
CA LYS A 972 28.87 -11.69 -5.96
C LYS A 972 29.80 -12.26 -7.04
N GLU A 973 29.43 -13.42 -7.58
CA GLU A 973 30.12 -14.17 -8.64
C GLU A 973 29.09 -14.99 -9.43
N GLY A 974 29.49 -15.60 -10.55
CA GLY A 974 28.61 -16.46 -11.34
C GLY A 974 28.44 -16.01 -12.80
N SER A 975 27.23 -16.21 -13.33
CA SER A 975 26.88 -16.08 -14.74
C SER A 975 25.91 -14.92 -14.98
N ILE A 976 26.18 -14.11 -16.00
CA ILE A 976 25.33 -12.97 -16.39
C ILE A 976 24.87 -13.16 -17.82
N PHE A 977 23.56 -13.09 -18.05
CA PHE A 977 22.99 -13.05 -19.39
C PHE A 977 22.76 -11.60 -19.84
N VAL A 978 23.19 -11.26 -21.05
CA VAL A 978 23.10 -9.91 -21.63
C VAL A 978 22.39 -9.96 -22.99
N SER A 979 21.24 -9.31 -23.10
CA SER A 979 20.57 -9.06 -24.38
C SER A 979 20.00 -7.66 -24.45
N VAL A 980 20.60 -6.83 -25.29
CA VAL A 980 20.30 -5.40 -25.32
C VAL A 980 19.86 -4.92 -26.70
N ALA A 981 19.03 -3.88 -26.74
CA ALA A 981 18.55 -3.28 -27.97
C ALA A 981 19.71 -2.63 -28.73
N ASN A 982 19.58 -2.47 -30.05
CA ASN A 982 20.70 -1.98 -30.86
C ASN A 982 21.19 -0.58 -30.47
N ARG A 983 20.27 0.31 -30.04
CA ARG A 983 20.58 1.66 -29.56
C ARG A 983 21.49 1.67 -28.33
N ASP A 984 21.37 0.65 -27.47
CA ASP A 984 22.00 0.61 -26.14
C ASP A 984 23.39 -0.04 -26.17
N LYS A 985 23.71 -0.81 -27.22
CA LYS A 985 24.97 -1.57 -27.34
C LYS A 985 26.21 -0.70 -27.18
N ARG A 986 26.17 0.55 -27.64
CA ARG A 986 27.30 1.48 -27.52
C ARG A 986 27.56 1.83 -26.05
N ASN A 987 26.51 2.14 -25.30
CA ASN A 987 26.61 2.62 -23.92
C ASN A 987 26.94 1.48 -22.96
N LEU A 988 26.44 0.27 -23.23
CA LEU A 988 26.62 -0.88 -22.35
C LEU A 988 27.92 -1.67 -22.56
N SER A 989 28.68 -1.43 -23.63
CA SER A 989 29.93 -2.17 -23.87
C SER A 989 30.95 -2.03 -22.71
N PHE A 990 31.07 -0.83 -22.11
CA PHE A 990 32.01 -0.61 -21.01
C PHE A 990 31.52 -1.19 -19.67
N PRO A 991 30.27 -0.94 -19.21
CA PRO A 991 29.72 -1.63 -18.03
C PRO A 991 29.85 -3.16 -18.09
N ILE A 992 29.56 -3.77 -19.24
CA ILE A 992 29.71 -5.23 -19.41
C ILE A 992 31.18 -5.66 -19.39
N GLN A 993 32.12 -4.87 -19.92
CA GLN A 993 33.56 -5.13 -19.76
C GLN A 993 33.95 -5.15 -18.27
N ARG A 994 33.44 -4.23 -17.45
CA ARG A 994 33.71 -4.22 -16.00
C ARG A 994 33.22 -5.50 -15.33
N LEU A 995 32.02 -5.98 -15.67
CA LEU A 995 31.52 -7.28 -15.20
C LEU A 995 32.42 -8.44 -15.66
N SER A 996 32.91 -8.43 -16.89
CA SER A 996 33.86 -9.45 -17.37
C SER A 996 35.20 -9.39 -16.62
N ASP A 997 35.73 -8.19 -16.35
CA ASP A 997 36.96 -7.98 -15.57
C ASP A 997 36.81 -8.45 -14.11
N MET A 998 35.58 -8.39 -13.60
CA MET A 998 35.17 -8.95 -12.31
C MET A 998 35.07 -10.49 -12.34
N GLY A 999 35.23 -11.14 -13.49
CA GLY A 999 35.28 -12.60 -13.61
C GLY A 999 33.92 -13.27 -13.74
N TYR A 1000 32.85 -12.52 -14.01
CA TYR A 1000 31.56 -13.13 -14.35
C TYR A 1000 31.62 -13.82 -15.71
N LYS A 1001 30.94 -14.96 -15.83
CA LYS A 1001 30.75 -15.64 -17.12
C LYS A 1001 29.63 -14.93 -17.89
N ILE A 1002 29.94 -14.37 -19.06
CA ILE A 1002 28.97 -13.60 -19.85
C ILE A 1002 28.32 -14.50 -20.91
N PHE A 1003 26.99 -14.57 -20.89
CA PHE A 1003 26.15 -15.15 -21.95
C PHE A 1003 25.45 -14.03 -22.70
N ALA A 1004 25.30 -14.14 -24.03
CA ALA A 1004 24.65 -13.11 -24.82
C ALA A 1004 23.94 -13.64 -26.06
N THR A 1005 22.86 -12.97 -26.46
CA THR A 1005 22.20 -13.23 -27.75
C THR A 1005 23.14 -12.92 -28.93
N THR A 1006 22.97 -13.59 -30.06
CA THR A 1006 23.84 -13.47 -31.25
C THR A 1006 24.19 -12.01 -31.62
N GLY A 1007 23.19 -11.12 -31.64
CA GLY A 1007 23.39 -9.71 -31.99
C GLY A 1007 24.18 -8.91 -30.94
N THR A 1008 24.07 -9.27 -29.66
CA THR A 1008 24.78 -8.65 -28.55
C THR A 1008 26.21 -9.20 -28.47
N ALA A 1009 26.36 -10.52 -28.53
CA ALA A 1009 27.64 -11.23 -28.51
C ALA A 1009 28.60 -10.74 -29.61
N SER A 1010 28.08 -10.45 -30.80
CA SER A 1010 28.87 -9.90 -31.92
C SER A 1010 29.54 -8.56 -31.56
N VAL A 1011 28.85 -7.68 -30.83
CA VAL A 1011 29.39 -6.39 -30.43
C VAL A 1011 30.34 -6.54 -29.24
N LEU A 1012 30.00 -7.36 -28.25
CA LEU A 1012 30.85 -7.61 -27.09
C LEU A 1012 32.22 -8.19 -27.50
N ARG A 1013 32.24 -9.23 -28.34
CA ARG A 1013 33.48 -9.84 -28.83
C ARG A 1013 34.35 -8.89 -29.65
N ARG A 1014 33.75 -7.99 -30.42
CA ARG A 1014 34.50 -6.94 -31.16
C ARG A 1014 35.18 -5.94 -30.23
N ASN A 1015 34.66 -5.75 -29.02
CA ASN A 1015 35.25 -4.93 -27.98
C ASN A 1015 36.20 -5.71 -27.05
N GLY A 1016 36.48 -6.99 -27.35
CA GLY A 1016 37.42 -7.81 -26.56
C GLY A 1016 36.80 -8.54 -25.37
N ILE A 1017 35.46 -8.52 -25.24
CA ILE A 1017 34.75 -9.22 -24.16
C ILE A 1017 34.46 -10.65 -24.61
N GLU A 1018 35.04 -11.63 -23.90
CA GLU A 1018 34.72 -13.04 -24.07
C GLU A 1018 33.28 -13.30 -23.59
N CYS A 1019 32.45 -13.92 -24.43
CA CYS A 1019 31.07 -14.27 -24.06
C CYS A 1019 30.60 -15.52 -24.81
N GLU A 1020 29.74 -16.31 -24.19
CA GLU A 1020 29.06 -17.46 -24.77
C GLU A 1020 27.79 -17.00 -25.53
N THR A 1021 27.53 -17.57 -26.71
CA THR A 1021 26.35 -17.18 -27.50
C THR A 1021 25.21 -18.16 -27.23
N VAL A 1022 24.07 -17.65 -26.78
CA VAL A 1022 22.87 -18.44 -26.47
C VAL A 1022 21.75 -18.19 -27.47
N LYS A 1023 20.81 -19.14 -27.56
CA LYS A 1023 19.66 -19.10 -28.47
C LYS A 1023 18.43 -18.50 -27.82
N LYS A 1024 17.66 -17.75 -28.60
CA LYS A 1024 16.32 -17.31 -28.19
C LYS A 1024 15.31 -18.45 -28.32
N SER A 1025 14.23 -18.38 -27.55
CA SER A 1025 13.10 -19.31 -27.64
C SER A 1025 12.51 -19.37 -29.05
N SER A 1026 12.37 -18.22 -29.73
CA SER A 1026 11.93 -18.18 -31.13
C SER A 1026 12.87 -18.93 -32.08
N GLU A 1027 14.19 -18.91 -31.87
CA GLU A 1027 15.14 -19.65 -32.70
C GLU A 1027 14.96 -21.17 -32.52
N ILE A 1028 14.75 -21.63 -31.28
CA ILE A 1028 14.50 -23.05 -30.98
C ILE A 1028 13.17 -23.50 -31.58
N ARG A 1029 12.10 -22.72 -31.43
CA ARG A 1029 10.80 -22.98 -32.08
C ARG A 1029 10.91 -23.07 -33.61
N ASN A 1030 11.84 -22.33 -34.20
CA ASN A 1030 12.12 -22.34 -35.63
C ASN A 1030 13.12 -23.44 -36.06
N GLY A 1031 13.42 -24.40 -35.19
CA GLY A 1031 14.20 -25.60 -35.51
C GLY A 1031 15.70 -25.52 -35.24
N ALA A 1032 16.17 -24.53 -34.48
CA ALA A 1032 17.55 -24.54 -33.98
C ALA A 1032 17.74 -25.63 -32.92
N GLU A 1033 18.84 -26.40 -33.02
CA GLU A 1033 19.22 -27.39 -32.01
C GLU A 1033 19.88 -26.71 -30.79
N GLY A 1034 19.55 -27.19 -29.58
CA GLY A 1034 20.15 -26.72 -28.32
C GLY A 1034 19.12 -26.28 -27.28
N ARG A 1035 19.61 -25.70 -26.18
CA ARG A 1035 18.80 -25.09 -25.13
C ARG A 1035 18.57 -23.60 -25.42
N SER A 1036 17.39 -23.11 -25.08
CA SER A 1036 17.07 -21.69 -25.11
C SER A 1036 17.69 -20.98 -23.90
N VAL A 1037 17.79 -19.66 -23.95
CA VAL A 1037 18.16 -18.87 -22.76
C VAL A 1037 17.12 -19.00 -21.64
N VAL A 1038 15.84 -19.19 -21.97
CA VAL A 1038 14.80 -19.42 -20.98
C VAL A 1038 15.08 -20.70 -20.21
N ASP A 1039 15.48 -21.78 -20.91
CA ASP A 1039 15.85 -23.04 -20.27
C ASP A 1039 17.04 -22.85 -19.30
N LEU A 1040 18.06 -22.06 -19.69
CA LEU A 1040 19.22 -21.77 -18.83
C LEU A 1040 18.83 -20.97 -17.57
N ILE A 1041 17.88 -20.04 -17.70
CA ILE A 1041 17.37 -19.26 -16.56
C ILE A 1041 16.59 -20.18 -15.62
N LEU A 1042 15.62 -20.94 -16.16
CA LEU A 1042 14.79 -21.86 -15.36
C LEU A 1042 15.62 -22.93 -14.64
N ASP A 1043 16.70 -23.40 -15.26
CA ASP A 1043 17.65 -24.36 -14.67
C ASP A 1043 18.67 -23.68 -13.70
N ARG A 1044 18.49 -22.39 -13.38
CA ARG A 1044 19.34 -21.58 -12.48
C ARG A 1044 20.83 -21.56 -12.87
N GLU A 1045 21.13 -21.57 -14.17
CA GLU A 1045 22.50 -21.41 -14.69
C GLU A 1045 22.90 -19.94 -14.93
N ILE A 1046 21.94 -19.03 -14.81
CA ILE A 1046 22.12 -17.58 -14.93
C ILE A 1046 21.77 -16.93 -13.58
N ASP A 1047 22.70 -16.12 -13.06
CA ASP A 1047 22.56 -15.46 -11.74
C ASP A 1047 22.10 -14.00 -11.85
N LEU A 1048 22.19 -13.39 -13.05
CA LEU A 1048 21.72 -12.02 -13.31
C LEU A 1048 21.33 -11.87 -14.79
N VAL A 1049 20.18 -11.25 -15.04
CA VAL A 1049 19.69 -10.93 -16.38
C VAL A 1049 19.81 -9.43 -16.67
N ILE A 1050 20.45 -9.07 -17.78
CA ILE A 1050 20.48 -7.71 -18.32
C ILE A 1050 19.71 -7.72 -19.64
N ASN A 1051 18.50 -7.14 -19.64
CA ASN A 1051 17.63 -7.12 -20.80
C ASN A 1051 16.97 -5.76 -21.05
N THR A 1052 17.55 -4.95 -21.93
CA THR A 1052 16.91 -3.69 -22.36
C THR A 1052 15.90 -3.98 -23.50
N PRO A 1053 14.61 -3.63 -23.35
CA PRO A 1053 13.59 -3.93 -24.36
C PRO A 1053 13.80 -3.15 -25.68
N ASP A 1054 13.41 -3.77 -26.79
CA ASP A 1054 13.40 -3.19 -28.15
C ASP A 1054 11.95 -2.95 -28.57
N SER A 1055 11.66 -1.85 -29.29
CA SER A 1055 10.29 -1.45 -29.68
C SER A 1055 9.72 -2.25 -30.87
N THR A 1056 10.48 -3.17 -31.46
CA THR A 1056 10.01 -4.02 -32.57
C THR A 1056 9.24 -5.26 -32.09
N SER A 1057 8.06 -5.51 -32.68
CA SER A 1057 7.08 -6.54 -32.24
C SER A 1057 7.65 -7.95 -32.04
N GLY A 1058 8.54 -8.42 -32.93
CA GLY A 1058 9.17 -9.74 -32.81
C GLY A 1058 10.26 -9.83 -31.72
N ALA A 1059 10.98 -8.73 -31.46
CA ALA A 1059 11.97 -8.68 -30.37
C ALA A 1059 11.31 -8.56 -28.99
N ARG A 1060 10.09 -7.99 -28.94
CA ARG A 1060 9.27 -7.85 -27.74
C ARG A 1060 8.86 -9.21 -27.15
N PHE A 1061 8.49 -10.18 -27.98
CA PHE A 1061 8.05 -11.50 -27.52
C PHE A 1061 9.16 -12.35 -26.87
N ASP A 1062 10.35 -12.44 -27.49
CA ASP A 1062 11.47 -13.16 -26.86
C ASP A 1062 11.97 -12.45 -25.59
N GLY A 1063 11.94 -11.12 -25.57
CA GLY A 1063 12.31 -10.34 -24.38
C GLY A 1063 11.35 -10.59 -23.22
N TYR A 1064 10.05 -10.66 -23.50
CA TYR A 1064 9.02 -11.03 -22.54
C TYR A 1064 9.30 -12.38 -21.89
N GLU A 1065 9.48 -13.44 -22.69
CA GLU A 1065 9.72 -14.80 -22.16
C GLU A 1065 10.98 -14.87 -21.26
N ILE A 1066 12.03 -14.10 -21.58
CA ILE A 1066 13.25 -14.01 -20.77
C ILE A 1066 12.97 -13.39 -19.40
N ARG A 1067 12.26 -12.26 -19.37
CA ARG A 1067 11.98 -11.53 -18.12
C ARG A 1067 11.00 -12.30 -17.23
N SER A 1068 9.97 -12.89 -17.85
CA SER A 1068 9.01 -13.75 -17.15
C SER A 1068 9.70 -14.96 -16.50
N ALA A 1069 10.63 -15.61 -17.21
CA ALA A 1069 11.40 -16.73 -16.67
C ALA A 1069 12.32 -16.31 -15.52
N ALA A 1070 12.96 -15.13 -15.62
CA ALA A 1070 13.80 -14.60 -14.54
C ALA A 1070 12.99 -14.34 -13.26
N LEU A 1071 11.79 -13.75 -13.39
CA LEU A 1071 10.88 -13.55 -12.27
C LEU A 1071 10.39 -14.87 -11.67
N GLU A 1072 10.13 -15.88 -12.50
CA GLU A 1072 9.61 -17.18 -12.06
C GLU A 1072 10.55 -17.93 -11.11
N VAL A 1073 11.87 -17.83 -11.33
CA VAL A 1073 12.88 -18.51 -10.51
C VAL A 1073 13.71 -17.57 -9.62
N ASP A 1074 13.24 -16.33 -9.47
CA ASP A 1074 13.83 -15.31 -8.60
C ASP A 1074 15.29 -14.96 -8.95
N VAL A 1075 15.56 -14.80 -10.26
CA VAL A 1075 16.84 -14.29 -10.77
C VAL A 1075 16.72 -12.77 -10.95
N PRO A 1076 17.61 -11.96 -10.35
CA PRO A 1076 17.55 -10.51 -10.47
C PRO A 1076 17.71 -10.08 -11.93
N GLN A 1077 17.02 -9.01 -12.32
CA GLN A 1077 17.06 -8.49 -13.67
C GLN A 1077 17.15 -6.96 -13.72
N ILE A 1078 17.86 -6.45 -14.71
CA ILE A 1078 18.01 -5.01 -14.98
C ILE A 1078 17.57 -4.73 -16.42
N THR A 1079 16.65 -3.78 -16.59
CA THR A 1079 16.00 -3.49 -17.88
C THR A 1079 16.40 -2.17 -18.51
N THR A 1080 17.24 -1.36 -17.86
CA THR A 1080 17.63 -0.01 -18.31
C THR A 1080 19.14 0.14 -18.44
N VAL A 1081 19.59 1.06 -19.29
CA VAL A 1081 21.03 1.29 -19.53
C VAL A 1081 21.71 1.86 -18.28
N GLN A 1082 21.05 2.82 -17.65
CA GLN A 1082 21.50 3.53 -16.47
C GLN A 1082 21.47 2.61 -15.25
N GLY A 1083 20.42 1.81 -15.09
CA GLY A 1083 20.32 0.77 -14.06
C GLY A 1083 21.48 -0.23 -14.14
N VAL A 1084 21.93 -0.62 -15.34
CA VAL A 1084 23.12 -1.49 -15.48
C VAL A 1084 24.37 -0.78 -14.96
N THR A 1085 24.54 0.49 -15.28
CA THR A 1085 25.70 1.28 -14.84
C THR A 1085 25.72 1.45 -13.32
N ALA A 1086 24.56 1.72 -12.72
CA ALA A 1086 24.39 1.80 -11.26
C ALA A 1086 24.62 0.42 -10.61
N GLY A 1087 24.07 -0.65 -11.19
CA GLY A 1087 24.20 -2.02 -10.69
C GLY A 1087 25.65 -2.52 -10.69
N VAL A 1088 26.46 -2.14 -11.69
CA VAL A 1088 27.91 -2.41 -11.69
C VAL A 1088 28.60 -1.74 -10.51
N GLN A 1089 28.28 -0.49 -10.19
CA GLN A 1089 28.85 0.21 -9.02
C GLN A 1089 28.43 -0.46 -7.70
N ALA A 1090 27.18 -0.92 -7.62
CA ALA A 1090 26.69 -1.70 -6.47
C ALA A 1090 27.45 -3.02 -6.30
N LEU A 1091 27.69 -3.76 -7.38
CA LEU A 1091 28.49 -4.99 -7.35
C LEU A 1091 29.96 -4.73 -6.97
N GLU A 1092 30.55 -3.63 -7.44
CA GLU A 1092 31.90 -3.23 -7.03
C GLU A 1092 31.96 -2.89 -5.52
N ALA A 1093 30.93 -2.22 -4.99
CA ALA A 1093 30.82 -1.94 -3.54
C ALA A 1093 30.65 -3.24 -2.73
N LEU A 1094 29.77 -4.13 -3.19
CA LEU A 1094 29.51 -5.43 -2.57
C LEU A 1094 30.78 -6.28 -2.43
N ARG A 1095 31.67 -6.26 -3.43
CA ARG A 1095 32.92 -7.01 -3.39
C ARG A 1095 33.99 -6.40 -2.48
N LYS A 1096 33.94 -5.09 -2.27
CA LYS A 1096 34.81 -4.43 -1.28
C LYS A 1096 34.37 -4.81 0.14
N GLY A 1097 33.06 -4.93 0.38
CA GLY A 1097 32.51 -5.42 1.64
C GLY A 1097 32.52 -4.41 2.80
N ASP A 1098 32.84 -3.14 2.53
CA ASP A 1098 32.94 -2.08 3.54
C ASP A 1098 31.58 -1.38 3.76
N PHE A 1099 30.55 -2.13 4.12
CA PHE A 1099 29.26 -1.55 4.51
C PHE A 1099 29.29 -1.11 5.98
N LYS A 1100 28.72 0.06 6.26
CA LYS A 1100 28.54 0.58 7.62
C LYS A 1100 27.09 0.97 7.82
N VAL A 1101 26.58 0.78 9.03
CA VAL A 1101 25.24 1.24 9.42
C VAL A 1101 25.28 2.64 10.04
N ARG A 1102 24.26 3.44 9.74
CA ARG A 1102 24.14 4.82 10.23
C ARG A 1102 22.70 5.08 10.70
N ALA A 1103 22.54 5.54 11.94
CA ALA A 1103 21.24 5.98 12.43
C ALA A 1103 20.89 7.37 11.86
N LEU A 1104 19.61 7.65 11.63
CA LEU A 1104 19.16 8.95 11.12
C LEU A 1104 19.51 10.10 12.06
N GLN A 1105 19.52 9.86 13.37
CA GLN A 1105 19.92 10.83 14.40
C GLN A 1105 21.39 11.29 14.25
N GLU A 1106 22.22 10.54 13.51
CA GLU A 1106 23.61 10.91 13.20
C GLU A 1106 23.72 11.86 11.99
N LEU A 1107 22.64 12.05 11.23
CA LEU A 1107 22.55 13.10 10.22
C LEU A 1107 22.51 14.43 10.97
N GLN A 1108 23.50 15.31 10.72
CA GLN A 1108 23.60 16.56 11.47
C GLN A 1108 22.42 17.48 11.13
N HIS A 1109 21.39 17.48 11.98
CA HIS A 1109 20.23 18.38 11.92
C HIS A 1109 20.59 19.81 12.42
N ALA A 1110 21.49 20.52 11.71
CA ALA A 1110 21.94 21.90 11.96
C ALA A 1110 22.42 22.24 13.42
N PRO A 1111 22.92 23.46 13.68
CA PRO A 1111 24.26 23.69 14.22
C PRO A 1111 24.47 23.25 15.67
N VAL A 1112 25.70 22.82 15.97
CA VAL A 1112 26.23 22.72 17.34
C VAL A 1112 26.08 24.07 18.02
N ASN A 1113 25.25 24.14 19.06
CA ASN A 1113 25.31 25.22 20.04
C ASN A 1113 26.42 24.95 21.06
#